data_AF-A0A2V9FSL7-F1
#
_entry.id   AF-A0A2V9FSL7-F1
#
_cell.length_a   1.000
_cell.length_b   1.000
_cell.length_c   1.000
_cell.angle_alpha   90.00
_cell.angle_beta   90.00
_cell.angle_gamma   90.00
#
_symmetry.space_group_name_H-M   'P 1'
#
loop_
_entity.id
_entity.type
_entity.pdbx_description
1 polymer ?
#
loop_
_entity_poly.entity_id
_entity_poly.type
_entity_poly.pdbx_seq_one_letter_code
_entity_poly.pdbx_strand_id
1 'polypeptide(L)'
;MSQTGRLHVAGDRLTGSDKRTLLLWVVVGILGALFAYKYFFRAFPEASVNFQVSREEALARAQKFVSGLREDVSGYQSTIVFAVDDNAKVYLERQLGLQQANKLMSSELNIWFWDVRFFKPQQEEEFRVRVSPAGQIVGYDHHIEESRAGASLDRAAAQSAAQDYLSTKLGLHLNAWDVLPEEANSNKRPNRLDWDFTWEKHGFRAKDAPYRLQVTVQGERIGGSEEFLHVPEAWRRSYQQLRSSNLFYNQIAIIPYVVLLGSALWVGITLTKHGQTSWSGAIKLGMIVAALFFLMELNQWQFERAGYDTHDSYASFVVLRLGIALLSALGTALMVTLVLPGGEPLYRSYQPNRMQLSKAFTMRGLRSREFFSSAVVGLALAAGHIGFIVAFYLVGSRFGVWAPQDLNYSDAVNTTFPWIAGVAIGLMASTSEEFLFRLFAIPFVERVTKSRVLAVILPAFSWSFLHSAYPQEPGYIRGIEVGIIGVVAGMVMLRWGILATLIWHYTVDASLVGMLLIRSNSLYFKISGVVVGAAALAPLALACISYLTRGGFETAEDLLNRAAPAPEIDLTSEPAAATSEVQSSGYDALSPGMVAFLAVCLLAGGALAWRLKPPSIGDYLKLSIDARTARAHADQVMRQRGVDPNTYYHAVVFVNNADPHANEYLRERIGIAEVDAIYSERVPAALWRVRYFRDSQPEEFAVILKPDGSLHSVWHKLAEEAPGASLDKDQAVARAEEFLRREKKLDLQGWSLVGDESKKRPRRIDHTLTWEQAPSLDSRPAPAANSQDHAHARVELKVLGDEVTNYRTYVNIPESWERQQEERGLTRIIVSIVIPFLFYAGLGLTALMVFLKNLRSQFARSIPWRRITFWSIWALAGYVAVFALGNVFPGALNAYDSGNPLKLTYAGVAIIALLGAPLYVGGIALLFGMAWYFGSRAWGEERLPGWSGMPAAFYRDALWIGVGGAAGLFGLEHLLAAASEHWPTVHRTLGASFGEDFDAILPFGAILGGTVLRSLLYTGLVAAVASFLAAHVRQTALRVLLFLLGAMALTGGSWGGAADLAQQFLRHVILLSVLALGVRYVMRFNILGCFLIVSGTSLLGGAAELLAQPDSFYRANGYAVLLAVVLFFAWPLMAWRMGDRKSAASAAGSPL
;
A
#
# COMPACT_ATOMS: atom_id res chain seq x y z
N MET A 1 -46.35 31.35 -54.65
CA MET A 1 -45.05 32.05 -54.66
C MET A 1 -44.54 32.11 -53.24
N SER A 2 -43.56 31.27 -52.89
CA SER A 2 -42.96 31.18 -51.56
C SER A 2 -41.49 31.61 -51.66
N GLN A 3 -41.18 32.78 -51.12
CA GLN A 3 -39.81 33.21 -50.86
C GLN A 3 -39.38 32.63 -49.50
N THR A 4 -38.51 31.64 -49.50
CA THR A 4 -37.70 31.29 -48.33
C THR A 4 -36.25 31.68 -48.62
N GLY A 5 -35.94 32.93 -48.33
CA GLY A 5 -34.56 33.40 -48.25
C GLY A 5 -33.83 32.66 -47.13
N ARG A 6 -32.85 31.82 -47.50
CA ARG A 6 -31.83 31.35 -46.55
C ARG A 6 -30.96 32.54 -46.19
N LEU A 7 -31.27 33.19 -45.07
CA LEU A 7 -30.33 34.08 -44.37
C LEU A 7 -29.09 33.26 -44.00
N HIS A 8 -27.99 33.48 -44.72
CA HIS A 8 -26.66 33.08 -44.27
C HIS A 8 -26.35 33.88 -43.01
N VAL A 9 -26.55 33.29 -41.83
CA VAL A 9 -26.01 33.82 -40.57
C VAL A 9 -24.49 33.81 -40.71
N ALA A 10 -23.87 34.98 -40.77
CA ALA A 10 -22.42 35.12 -40.84
C ALA A 10 -21.80 34.52 -39.56
N GLY A 11 -21.03 33.44 -39.70
CA GLY A 11 -20.32 32.81 -38.59
C GLY A 11 -19.24 33.74 -37.99
N ASP A 12 -18.91 33.53 -36.72
CA ASP A 12 -17.89 34.31 -36.01
C ASP A 12 -16.50 34.10 -36.64
N ARG A 13 -15.62 35.11 -36.62
CA ARG A 13 -14.30 35.06 -37.26
C ARG A 13 -13.20 35.52 -36.30
N LEU A 14 -11.99 35.00 -36.50
CA LEU A 14 -10.82 35.48 -35.77
C LEU A 14 -10.53 36.94 -36.10
N THR A 15 -10.40 37.78 -35.07
CA THR A 15 -9.98 39.17 -35.20
C THR A 15 -8.50 39.25 -35.58
N GLY A 16 -8.03 40.41 -36.07
CA GLY A 16 -6.61 40.61 -36.37
C GLY A 16 -5.70 40.39 -35.15
N SER A 17 -6.17 40.74 -33.95
CA SER A 17 -5.46 40.52 -32.69
C SER A 17 -5.37 39.03 -32.32
N ASP A 18 -6.46 38.27 -32.53
CA ASP A 18 -6.45 36.82 -32.29
C ASP A 18 -5.46 36.11 -33.22
N LYS A 19 -5.48 36.47 -34.50
CA LYS A 19 -4.57 35.87 -35.49
C LYS A 19 -3.12 36.09 -35.10
N ARG A 20 -2.74 37.32 -34.71
CA ARG A 20 -1.37 37.64 -34.26
C ARG A 20 -1.01 36.83 -33.00
N THR A 21 -1.91 36.76 -32.03
CA THR A 21 -1.67 36.04 -30.77
C THR A 21 -1.52 34.54 -30.98
N LEU A 22 -2.42 33.92 -31.77
CA LEU A 22 -2.35 32.49 -32.09
C LEU A 22 -1.10 32.18 -32.93
N LEU A 23 -0.75 33.05 -33.88
CA LEU A 23 0.48 32.89 -34.66
C LEU A 23 1.73 32.92 -33.78
N LEU A 24 1.80 33.81 -32.79
CA LEU A 24 2.91 33.85 -31.83
C LEU A 24 3.05 32.52 -31.07
N TRP A 25 1.94 31.96 -30.59
CA TRP A 25 1.94 30.64 -29.96
C TRP A 25 2.42 29.55 -30.91
N VAL A 26 1.90 29.51 -32.13
CA VAL A 26 2.33 28.54 -33.15
C VAL A 26 3.83 28.67 -33.43
N VAL A 27 4.37 29.89 -33.53
CA VAL A 27 5.80 30.12 -33.69
C VAL A 27 6.59 29.60 -32.49
N VAL A 28 6.15 29.87 -31.25
CA VAL A 28 6.78 29.32 -30.04
C VAL A 28 6.74 27.79 -30.05
N GLY A 29 5.62 27.18 -30.43
CA GLY A 29 5.49 25.73 -30.55
C GLY A 29 6.42 25.13 -31.60
N ILE A 30 6.51 25.76 -32.79
CA ILE A 30 7.43 25.33 -33.85
C ILE A 30 8.89 25.44 -33.40
N LEU A 31 9.28 26.57 -32.78
CA LEU A 31 10.62 26.76 -32.26
C LEU A 31 10.96 25.73 -31.17
N GLY A 32 10.01 25.46 -30.26
CA GLY A 32 10.15 24.43 -29.22
C GLY A 32 10.32 23.03 -29.81
N ALA A 33 9.49 22.66 -30.79
CA ALA A 33 9.57 21.37 -31.47
C ALA A 33 10.89 21.20 -32.26
N LEU A 34 11.32 22.23 -32.99
CA LEU A 34 12.59 22.21 -33.73
C LEU A 34 13.79 22.13 -32.78
N PHE A 35 13.73 22.85 -31.67
CA PHE A 35 14.77 22.79 -30.64
C PHE A 35 14.84 21.39 -30.01
N ALA A 36 13.69 20.84 -29.62
CA ALA A 36 13.60 19.47 -29.12
C ALA A 36 14.16 18.48 -30.15
N TYR A 37 13.69 18.51 -31.39
CA TYR A 37 14.16 17.62 -32.46
C TYR A 37 15.69 17.63 -32.60
N LYS A 38 16.33 18.81 -32.51
CA LYS A 38 17.78 18.96 -32.66
C LYS A 38 18.59 18.54 -31.43
N TYR A 39 18.08 18.78 -30.21
CA TYR A 39 18.86 18.68 -28.98
C TYR A 39 18.38 17.58 -28.01
N PHE A 40 17.28 16.89 -28.30
CA PHE A 40 16.68 15.90 -27.40
C PHE A 40 17.70 14.88 -26.89
N PHE A 41 18.42 14.19 -27.78
CA PHE A 41 19.40 13.16 -27.41
C PHE A 41 20.66 13.69 -26.72
N ARG A 42 20.89 15.01 -26.74
CA ARG A 42 21.96 15.63 -25.95
C ARG A 42 21.51 15.92 -24.52
N ALA A 43 20.24 16.25 -24.33
CA ALA A 43 19.65 16.49 -23.01
C ALA A 43 19.26 15.18 -22.31
N PHE A 44 18.74 14.22 -23.08
CA PHE A 44 18.34 12.88 -22.64
C PHE A 44 18.99 11.85 -23.55
N PRO A 45 20.27 11.52 -23.32
CA PRO A 45 20.87 10.39 -24.01
C PRO A 45 20.06 9.14 -23.62
N GLU A 46 19.64 8.35 -24.60
CA GLU A 46 18.91 7.10 -24.38
C GLU A 46 19.88 5.92 -24.46
N ALA A 47 19.60 4.82 -23.75
CA ALA A 47 20.33 3.58 -23.94
C ALA A 47 19.91 2.95 -25.28
N SER A 48 20.83 2.87 -26.24
CA SER A 48 20.55 2.18 -27.51
C SER A 48 20.70 0.68 -27.32
N VAL A 49 19.60 -0.02 -27.05
CA VAL A 49 19.58 -1.49 -27.07
C VAL A 49 19.46 -1.96 -28.51
N ASN A 50 20.43 -2.74 -28.98
CA ASN A 50 20.37 -3.36 -30.30
C ASN A 50 19.70 -4.74 -30.22
N PHE A 51 18.40 -4.79 -30.47
CA PHE A 51 17.65 -6.05 -30.56
C PHE A 51 18.02 -6.80 -31.85
N GLN A 52 18.86 -7.83 -31.74
CA GLN A 52 19.17 -8.73 -32.85
C GLN A 52 18.21 -9.92 -32.91
N VAL A 53 17.63 -10.30 -31.76
CA VAL A 53 16.62 -11.35 -31.68
C VAL A 53 15.25 -10.77 -31.35
N SER A 54 14.21 -11.34 -31.96
CA SER A 54 12.82 -11.01 -31.62
C SER A 54 12.41 -11.65 -30.30
N ARG A 55 11.26 -11.24 -29.77
CA ARG A 55 10.63 -11.85 -28.60
C ARG A 55 10.35 -13.34 -28.82
N GLU A 56 9.80 -13.69 -29.98
CA GLU A 56 9.49 -15.07 -30.38
C GLU A 56 10.77 -15.90 -30.55
N GLU A 57 11.81 -15.29 -31.11
CA GLU A 57 13.11 -15.94 -31.25
C GLU A 57 13.79 -16.16 -29.90
N ALA A 58 13.73 -15.20 -28.98
CA ALA A 58 14.22 -15.36 -27.61
C ALA A 58 13.50 -16.51 -26.89
N LEU A 59 12.17 -16.62 -27.03
CA LEU A 59 11.40 -17.75 -26.51
C LEU A 59 11.85 -19.09 -27.14
N ALA A 60 12.03 -19.14 -28.46
CA ALA A 60 12.48 -20.36 -29.14
C ALA A 60 13.89 -20.78 -28.70
N ARG A 61 14.79 -19.81 -28.50
CA ARG A 61 16.15 -20.04 -27.97
C ARG A 61 16.12 -20.55 -26.54
N ALA A 62 15.30 -19.95 -25.68
CA ALA A 62 15.10 -20.39 -24.31
C ALA A 62 14.56 -21.83 -24.25
N GLN A 63 13.54 -22.15 -25.06
CA GLN A 63 12.99 -23.50 -25.15
C GLN A 63 14.04 -24.50 -25.62
N LYS A 64 14.80 -24.17 -26.67
CA LYS A 64 15.89 -25.02 -27.17
C LYS A 64 16.98 -25.23 -26.13
N PHE A 65 17.30 -24.21 -25.34
CA PHE A 65 18.28 -24.29 -24.26
C PHE A 65 17.83 -25.28 -23.18
N VAL A 66 16.60 -25.15 -22.68
CA VAL A 66 16.04 -26.07 -21.67
C VAL A 66 15.99 -27.51 -22.19
N SER A 67 15.53 -27.72 -23.43
CA SER A 67 15.59 -29.05 -24.07
C SER A 67 17.01 -29.58 -24.25
N GLY A 68 17.99 -28.70 -24.46
CA GLY A 68 19.42 -29.04 -24.51
C GLY A 68 20.01 -29.48 -23.17
N LEU A 69 19.33 -29.17 -22.05
CA LEU A 69 19.60 -29.69 -20.71
C LEU A 69 18.84 -31.00 -20.42
N ARG A 70 18.12 -31.54 -21.41
CA ARG A 70 17.26 -32.73 -21.31
C ARG A 70 16.00 -32.55 -20.46
N GLU A 71 15.59 -31.30 -20.23
CA GLU A 71 14.34 -30.96 -19.58
C GLU A 71 13.24 -30.71 -20.63
N ASP A 72 12.00 -31.08 -20.31
CA ASP A 72 10.86 -30.91 -21.20
C ASP A 72 9.87 -29.85 -20.68
N VAL A 73 9.72 -28.77 -21.44
CA VAL A 73 8.76 -27.70 -21.16
C VAL A 73 7.41 -27.93 -21.87
N SER A 74 7.16 -29.12 -22.42
CA SER A 74 5.85 -29.46 -22.96
C SER A 74 4.76 -29.38 -21.88
N GLY A 75 3.65 -28.73 -22.23
CA GLY A 75 2.56 -28.46 -21.28
C GLY A 75 2.83 -27.35 -20.25
N TYR A 76 4.00 -26.70 -20.27
CA TYR A 76 4.22 -25.47 -19.50
C TYR A 76 3.59 -24.27 -20.20
N GLN A 77 3.13 -23.30 -19.42
CA GLN A 77 2.85 -21.96 -19.92
C GLN A 77 4.14 -21.16 -19.99
N SER A 78 4.26 -20.27 -20.98
CA SER A 78 5.37 -19.34 -21.06
C SER A 78 4.94 -17.89 -20.92
N THR A 79 5.83 -17.09 -20.34
CA THR A 79 5.80 -15.62 -20.34
C THR A 79 7.18 -15.11 -20.71
N ILE A 80 7.23 -13.97 -21.38
CA ILE A 80 8.47 -13.35 -21.81
C ILE A 80 8.33 -11.83 -21.72
N VAL A 81 9.24 -11.22 -20.96
CA VAL A 81 9.33 -9.78 -20.73
C VAL A 81 10.77 -9.31 -20.94
N PHE A 82 10.94 -8.12 -21.49
CA PHE A 82 12.24 -7.46 -21.51
C PHE A 82 12.51 -6.76 -20.17
N ALA A 83 13.65 -7.05 -19.56
CA ALA A 83 14.05 -6.59 -18.24
C ALA A 83 15.50 -6.07 -18.23
N VAL A 84 15.88 -5.43 -17.12
CA VAL A 84 17.15 -4.74 -16.94
C VAL A 84 17.63 -4.83 -15.48
N ASP A 85 18.94 -4.93 -15.27
CA ASP A 85 19.53 -4.68 -13.96
C ASP A 85 19.69 -3.17 -13.74
N ASP A 86 18.65 -2.54 -13.17
CA ASP A 86 18.62 -1.09 -12.95
C ASP A 86 19.70 -0.61 -11.98
N ASN A 87 20.08 -1.41 -10.98
CA ASN A 87 21.12 -1.04 -10.02
C ASN A 87 22.48 -0.97 -10.71
N ALA A 88 22.83 -1.99 -11.50
CA ALA A 88 24.05 -1.99 -12.28
C ALA A 88 24.06 -0.88 -13.34
N LYS A 89 22.95 -0.67 -14.05
CA LYS A 89 22.79 0.40 -15.05
C LYS A 89 23.09 1.77 -14.43
N VAL A 90 22.37 2.14 -13.38
CA VAL A 90 22.52 3.46 -12.73
C VAL A 90 23.92 3.63 -12.15
N TYR A 91 24.51 2.57 -11.59
CA TYR A 91 25.90 2.59 -11.12
C TYR A 91 26.88 2.92 -12.25
N LEU A 92 26.78 2.21 -13.38
CA LEU A 92 27.66 2.42 -14.53
C LEU A 92 27.50 3.85 -15.09
N GLU A 93 26.27 4.31 -15.28
CA GLU A 93 25.96 5.66 -15.78
C GLU A 93 26.56 6.75 -14.90
N ARG A 94 26.45 6.59 -13.56
CA ARG A 94 26.93 7.56 -12.59
C ARG A 94 28.45 7.55 -12.44
N GLN A 95 29.07 6.36 -12.42
CA GLN A 95 30.50 6.20 -12.11
C GLN A 95 31.42 6.34 -13.33
N LEU A 96 30.95 5.95 -14.51
CA LEU A 96 31.75 5.92 -15.73
C LEU A 96 31.34 6.98 -16.76
N GLY A 97 30.17 7.59 -16.57
CA GLY A 97 29.54 8.47 -17.55
C GLY A 97 28.85 7.69 -18.66
N LEU A 98 27.85 8.31 -19.28
CA LEU A 98 26.90 7.66 -20.19
C LEU A 98 27.55 6.96 -21.38
N GLN A 99 28.55 7.57 -22.01
CA GLN A 99 29.19 7.00 -23.19
C GLN A 99 29.92 5.68 -22.87
N GLN A 100 30.71 5.67 -21.79
CA GLN A 100 31.43 4.47 -21.37
C GLN A 100 30.48 3.42 -20.79
N ALA A 101 29.46 3.84 -20.03
CA ALA A 101 28.42 2.94 -19.54
C ALA A 101 27.71 2.21 -20.70
N ASN A 102 27.23 2.95 -21.71
CA ASN A 102 26.56 2.36 -22.87
C ASN A 102 27.47 1.45 -23.69
N LYS A 103 28.77 1.78 -23.82
CA LYS A 103 29.75 0.88 -24.42
C LYS A 103 29.82 -0.45 -23.66
N LEU A 104 29.99 -0.43 -22.34
CA LEU A 104 30.10 -1.65 -21.54
C LEU A 104 28.81 -2.47 -21.56
N MET A 105 27.66 -1.82 -21.39
CA MET A 105 26.34 -2.48 -21.39
C MET A 105 25.93 -3.04 -22.76
N SER A 106 26.54 -2.60 -23.86
CA SER A 106 26.25 -3.13 -25.19
C SER A 106 27.23 -4.20 -25.67
N SER A 107 28.35 -4.41 -24.97
CA SER A 107 29.44 -5.27 -25.46
C SER A 107 30.02 -6.24 -24.44
N GLU A 108 30.22 -5.82 -23.18
CA GLU A 108 30.96 -6.60 -22.18
C GLU A 108 30.10 -7.10 -21.01
N LEU A 109 28.94 -6.48 -20.78
CA LEU A 109 28.06 -6.71 -19.62
C LEU A 109 26.64 -7.05 -20.06
N ASN A 110 26.07 -8.10 -19.49
CA ASN A 110 24.69 -8.51 -19.73
C ASN A 110 23.74 -7.80 -18.75
N ILE A 111 23.52 -6.50 -18.98
CA ILE A 111 22.60 -5.68 -18.16
C ILE A 111 21.15 -5.74 -18.66
N TRP A 112 20.97 -6.13 -19.93
CA TRP A 112 19.67 -6.19 -20.61
C TRP A 112 19.37 -7.61 -21.04
N PHE A 113 18.13 -8.06 -20.86
CA PHE A 113 17.75 -9.41 -21.26
C PHE A 113 16.24 -9.56 -21.45
N TRP A 114 15.85 -10.48 -22.33
CA TRP A 114 14.54 -11.10 -22.30
C TRP A 114 14.52 -12.15 -21.19
N ASP A 115 13.68 -11.95 -20.19
CA ASP A 115 13.39 -12.94 -19.16
C ASP A 115 12.25 -13.84 -19.65
N VAL A 116 12.57 -15.10 -19.94
CA VAL A 116 11.64 -16.12 -20.41
C VAL A 116 11.36 -17.09 -19.28
N ARG A 117 10.12 -17.11 -18.79
CA ARG A 117 9.70 -18.00 -17.72
C ARG A 117 8.71 -19.05 -18.24
N PHE A 118 8.96 -20.31 -17.91
CA PHE A 118 8.08 -21.44 -18.12
C PHE A 118 7.56 -21.94 -16.77
N PHE A 119 6.25 -22.01 -16.60
CA PHE A 119 5.63 -22.42 -15.34
C PHE A 119 4.37 -23.27 -15.57
N LYS A 120 4.00 -24.04 -14.56
CA LYS A 120 2.69 -24.70 -14.48
C LYS A 120 1.94 -24.19 -13.24
N PRO A 121 0.67 -23.78 -13.37
CA PRO A 121 -0.14 -23.38 -12.23
C PRO A 121 -0.16 -24.45 -11.13
N GLN A 122 -0.01 -24.05 -9.86
CA GLN A 122 -0.01 -24.96 -8.70
C GLN A 122 1.09 -26.03 -8.73
N GLN A 123 2.18 -25.78 -9.46
CA GLN A 123 3.39 -26.60 -9.43
C GLN A 123 4.56 -25.69 -9.10
N GLU A 124 5.44 -26.15 -8.21
CA GLU A 124 6.62 -25.38 -7.79
C GLU A 124 7.69 -25.36 -8.87
N GLU A 125 7.74 -26.41 -9.69
CA GLU A 125 8.70 -26.50 -10.76
C GLU A 125 8.53 -25.41 -11.83
N GLU A 126 9.59 -24.63 -12.02
CA GLU A 126 9.64 -23.55 -12.99
C GLU A 126 11.02 -23.45 -13.64
N PHE A 127 11.03 -22.94 -14.87
CA PHE A 127 12.28 -22.61 -15.57
C PHE A 127 12.28 -21.13 -15.93
N ARG A 128 13.36 -20.43 -15.64
CA ARG A 128 13.62 -19.08 -16.17
C ARG A 128 14.90 -19.09 -16.99
N VAL A 129 14.87 -18.41 -18.12
CA VAL A 129 16.01 -18.28 -19.02
C VAL A 129 16.13 -16.82 -19.43
N ARG A 130 17.29 -16.23 -19.17
CA ARG A 130 17.61 -14.87 -19.60
C ARG A 130 18.35 -14.93 -20.93
N VAL A 131 17.80 -14.25 -21.94
CA VAL A 131 18.36 -14.17 -23.29
C VAL A 131 18.77 -12.74 -23.59
N SER A 132 20.04 -12.49 -23.90
CA SER A 132 20.50 -11.14 -24.23
C SER A 132 19.84 -10.60 -25.52
N PRO A 133 19.84 -9.28 -25.77
CA PRO A 133 19.39 -8.70 -27.04
C PRO A 133 20.10 -9.28 -28.28
N ALA A 134 21.31 -9.82 -28.11
CA ALA A 134 22.10 -10.49 -29.15
C ALA A 134 21.70 -11.98 -29.35
N GLY A 135 20.85 -12.54 -28.49
CA GLY A 135 20.38 -13.92 -28.58
C GLY A 135 21.24 -14.95 -27.85
N GLN A 136 22.13 -14.52 -26.96
CA GLN A 136 22.95 -15.40 -26.11
C GLN A 136 22.19 -15.75 -24.82
N ILE A 137 22.40 -16.95 -24.29
CA ILE A 137 21.88 -17.34 -22.97
C ILE A 137 22.82 -16.78 -21.92
N VAL A 138 22.29 -15.91 -21.05
CA VAL A 138 23.07 -15.15 -20.05
C VAL A 138 22.58 -15.39 -18.62
N GLY A 139 21.57 -16.23 -18.46
CA GLY A 139 21.12 -16.73 -17.18
C GLY A 139 20.11 -17.85 -17.31
N TYR A 140 20.06 -18.69 -16.30
CA TYR A 140 19.16 -19.84 -16.19
C TYR A 140 18.80 -20.06 -14.72
N ASP A 141 17.58 -20.46 -14.44
CA ASP A 141 17.12 -20.83 -13.11
C ASP A 141 16.08 -21.94 -13.25
N HIS A 142 16.27 -23.04 -12.52
CA HIS A 142 15.37 -24.18 -12.41
C HIS A 142 14.94 -24.25 -10.96
N HIS A 143 13.74 -23.74 -10.70
CA HIS A 143 13.14 -23.81 -9.37
C HIS A 143 12.43 -25.15 -9.23
N ILE A 144 12.68 -25.87 -8.13
CA ILE A 144 12.12 -27.20 -7.82
C ILE A 144 11.88 -27.32 -6.31
N GLU A 145 10.98 -28.24 -5.93
CA GLU A 145 10.63 -28.51 -4.54
C GLU A 145 11.87 -28.86 -3.70
N GLU A 146 11.99 -28.39 -2.46
CA GLU A 146 13.12 -28.77 -1.59
C GLU A 146 13.19 -30.29 -1.35
N SER A 147 12.03 -30.95 -1.34
CA SER A 147 11.92 -32.39 -1.10
C SER A 147 12.28 -33.23 -2.34
N ARG A 148 12.48 -32.62 -3.52
CA ARG A 148 12.83 -33.35 -4.74
C ARG A 148 14.15 -34.10 -4.55
N ALA A 149 14.11 -35.39 -4.84
CA ALA A 149 15.27 -36.28 -4.69
C ALA A 149 16.39 -35.92 -5.68
N GLY A 150 17.63 -35.99 -5.20
CA GLY A 150 18.83 -35.77 -5.98
C GLY A 150 20.05 -36.35 -5.28
N ALA A 151 21.19 -36.33 -5.95
CA ALA A 151 22.44 -36.77 -5.38
C ALA A 151 22.89 -35.85 -4.24
N SER A 152 23.81 -36.35 -3.42
CA SER A 152 24.58 -35.52 -2.48
C SER A 152 26.03 -35.52 -2.94
N LEU A 153 26.33 -34.71 -3.96
CA LEU A 153 27.67 -34.61 -4.51
C LEU A 153 28.62 -33.95 -3.52
N ASP A 154 29.86 -34.40 -3.48
CA ASP A 154 30.91 -33.64 -2.81
C ASP A 154 31.23 -32.34 -3.57
N ARG A 155 31.96 -31.44 -2.91
CA ARG A 155 32.32 -30.14 -3.47
C ARG A 155 33.03 -30.25 -4.82
N ALA A 156 33.95 -31.20 -4.97
CA ALA A 156 34.78 -31.30 -6.16
C ALA A 156 33.97 -31.79 -7.37
N ALA A 157 33.12 -32.79 -7.17
CA ALA A 157 32.20 -33.29 -8.18
C ALA A 157 31.18 -32.23 -8.60
N ALA A 158 30.57 -31.52 -7.64
CA ALA A 158 29.62 -30.44 -7.93
C ALA A 158 30.30 -29.27 -8.66
N GLN A 159 31.50 -28.87 -8.24
CA GLN A 159 32.26 -27.81 -8.91
C GLN A 159 32.67 -28.20 -10.34
N SER A 160 33.05 -29.47 -10.56
CA SER A 160 33.33 -29.99 -11.90
C SER A 160 32.08 -29.93 -12.78
N ALA A 161 30.91 -30.31 -12.26
CA ALA A 161 29.65 -30.24 -12.99
C ALA A 161 29.32 -28.79 -13.40
N ALA A 162 29.52 -27.82 -12.48
CA ALA A 162 29.35 -26.41 -12.78
C ALA A 162 30.31 -25.91 -13.87
N GLN A 163 31.59 -26.28 -13.80
CA GLN A 163 32.59 -25.91 -14.81
C GLN A 163 32.30 -26.51 -16.19
N ASP A 164 31.87 -27.77 -16.23
CA ASP A 164 31.47 -28.45 -17.46
C ASP A 164 30.24 -27.79 -18.10
N TYR A 165 29.27 -27.35 -17.29
CA TYR A 165 28.13 -26.58 -17.78
C TYR A 165 28.57 -25.24 -18.40
N LEU A 166 29.42 -24.49 -17.71
CA LEU A 166 29.92 -23.20 -18.20
C LEU A 166 30.67 -23.37 -19.54
N SER A 167 31.54 -24.36 -19.67
CA SER A 167 32.33 -24.57 -20.90
C SER A 167 31.50 -25.17 -22.04
N THR A 168 30.69 -26.19 -21.77
CA THR A 168 30.03 -26.98 -22.82
C THR A 168 28.64 -26.47 -23.22
N LYS A 169 27.88 -25.87 -22.29
CA LYS A 169 26.51 -25.42 -22.52
C LYS A 169 26.43 -23.91 -22.78
N LEU A 170 27.14 -23.11 -22.00
CA LEU A 170 27.20 -21.65 -22.22
C LEU A 170 28.34 -21.22 -23.15
N GLY A 171 29.32 -22.10 -23.42
CA GLY A 171 30.45 -21.79 -24.30
C GLY A 171 31.42 -20.77 -23.70
N LEU A 172 31.44 -20.63 -22.38
CA LEU A 172 32.30 -19.68 -21.68
C LEU A 172 33.73 -20.22 -21.55
N HIS A 173 34.71 -19.35 -21.78
CA HIS A 173 36.10 -19.67 -21.55
C HIS A 173 36.44 -19.49 -20.06
N LEU A 174 36.66 -20.59 -19.35
CA LEU A 174 36.92 -20.58 -17.89
C LEU A 174 38.18 -19.78 -17.50
N ASN A 175 39.14 -19.58 -18.40
CA ASN A 175 40.33 -18.77 -18.14
C ASN A 175 40.04 -17.26 -18.05
N ALA A 176 38.85 -16.81 -18.46
CA ALA A 176 38.39 -15.43 -18.29
C ALA A 176 37.74 -15.19 -16.92
N TRP A 177 37.71 -16.20 -16.04
CA TRP A 177 36.98 -16.18 -14.77
C TRP A 177 37.84 -16.77 -13.64
N ASP A 178 37.99 -16.01 -12.57
CA ASP A 178 38.67 -16.42 -11.35
C ASP A 178 37.63 -17.02 -10.39
N VAL A 179 37.82 -18.29 -10.00
CA VAL A 179 36.95 -18.94 -8.99
C VAL A 179 37.11 -18.20 -7.65
N LEU A 180 36.03 -18.08 -6.88
CA LEU A 180 36.07 -17.67 -5.47
C LEU A 180 35.88 -18.91 -4.58
N PRO A 181 36.96 -19.62 -4.17
CA PRO A 181 36.85 -20.87 -3.41
C PRO A 181 36.10 -20.71 -2.08
N GLU A 182 36.15 -19.52 -1.50
CA GLU A 182 35.44 -19.12 -0.29
C GLU A 182 33.92 -19.01 -0.48
N GLU A 183 33.41 -18.74 -1.69
CA GLU A 183 31.97 -18.66 -1.99
C GLU A 183 31.46 -19.96 -2.66
N ALA A 184 31.97 -21.10 -2.19
CA ALA A 184 31.48 -22.44 -2.53
C ALA A 184 30.50 -22.91 -1.44
N ASN A 185 29.23 -22.53 -1.55
CA ASN A 185 28.23 -22.66 -0.49
C ASN A 185 27.44 -23.96 -0.63
N SER A 186 27.17 -24.67 0.47
CA SER A 186 26.31 -25.86 0.45
C SER A 186 25.03 -25.64 1.23
N ASN A 187 23.94 -26.23 0.74
CA ASN A 187 22.64 -26.20 1.39
C ASN A 187 22.03 -27.60 1.34
N LYS A 188 21.93 -28.24 2.51
CA LYS A 188 21.38 -29.57 2.64
C LYS A 188 19.86 -29.50 2.65
N ARG A 189 19.27 -30.00 1.56
CA ARG A 189 17.82 -30.23 1.45
C ARG A 189 17.46 -31.61 2.00
N PRO A 190 16.17 -31.91 2.24
CA PRO A 190 15.75 -33.20 2.78
C PRO A 190 16.29 -34.42 2.01
N ASN A 191 16.32 -34.34 0.67
CA ASN A 191 16.65 -35.47 -0.21
C ASN A 191 17.81 -35.19 -1.19
N ARG A 192 18.57 -34.12 -1.01
CA ARG A 192 19.72 -33.75 -1.87
C ARG A 192 20.65 -32.74 -1.20
N LEU A 193 21.83 -32.55 -1.77
CA LEU A 193 22.74 -31.46 -1.40
C LEU A 193 22.88 -30.49 -2.57
N ASP A 194 22.54 -29.23 -2.34
CA ASP A 194 22.67 -28.17 -3.33
C ASP A 194 23.96 -27.38 -3.09
N TRP A 195 24.59 -26.92 -4.16
CA TRP A 195 25.83 -26.14 -4.14
C TRP A 195 25.72 -24.87 -4.97
N ASP A 196 26.24 -23.76 -4.45
CA ASP A 196 26.44 -22.52 -5.20
C ASP A 196 27.93 -22.22 -5.33
N PHE A 197 28.38 -21.92 -6.54
CA PHE A 197 29.75 -21.53 -6.83
C PHE A 197 29.78 -20.17 -7.50
N THR A 198 30.70 -19.30 -7.10
CA THR A 198 30.84 -17.96 -7.68
C THR A 198 32.23 -17.73 -8.27
N TRP A 199 32.25 -17.06 -9.42
CA TRP A 199 33.43 -16.61 -10.13
C TRP A 199 33.41 -15.10 -10.31
N GLU A 200 34.58 -14.48 -10.35
CA GLU A 200 34.81 -13.09 -10.70
C GLU A 200 35.47 -12.99 -12.07
N LYS A 201 35.02 -12.10 -12.95
CA LYS A 201 35.59 -11.95 -14.29
C LYS A 201 37.03 -11.43 -14.21
N HIS A 202 37.95 -12.18 -14.78
CA HIS A 202 39.38 -11.91 -14.70
C HIS A 202 39.71 -10.54 -15.29
N GLY A 203 40.41 -9.71 -14.50
CA GLY A 203 40.87 -8.38 -14.93
C GLY A 203 39.77 -7.34 -15.20
N PHE A 204 38.50 -7.63 -14.93
CA PHE A 204 37.39 -6.70 -15.17
C PHE A 204 36.85 -6.10 -13.86
N ARG A 205 36.86 -4.76 -13.77
CA ARG A 205 36.12 -4.01 -12.74
C ARG A 205 35.60 -2.69 -13.28
N ALA A 206 34.33 -2.39 -13.02
CA ALA A 206 33.76 -1.07 -13.24
C ALA A 206 33.96 -0.22 -11.97
N LYS A 207 35.07 0.52 -11.91
CA LYS A 207 35.57 1.13 -10.65
C LYS A 207 35.73 0.05 -9.58
N ASP A 208 34.90 0.07 -8.54
CA ASP A 208 34.95 -0.86 -7.41
C ASP A 208 34.04 -2.08 -7.59
N ALA A 209 33.22 -2.12 -8.66
CA ALA A 209 32.26 -3.19 -8.92
C ALA A 209 32.86 -4.27 -9.84
N PRO A 210 33.16 -5.47 -9.33
CA PRO A 210 33.52 -6.61 -10.17
C PRO A 210 32.29 -7.18 -10.88
N TYR A 211 32.52 -7.85 -12.01
CA TYR A 211 31.49 -8.63 -12.69
C TYR A 211 31.59 -10.08 -12.25
N ARG A 212 30.50 -10.67 -11.79
CA ARG A 212 30.46 -12.01 -11.20
C ARG A 212 29.52 -12.92 -11.98
N LEU A 213 29.80 -14.21 -11.88
CA LEU A 213 29.00 -15.30 -12.41
C LEU A 213 28.78 -16.31 -11.28
N GLN A 214 27.53 -16.64 -10.99
CA GLN A 214 27.17 -17.69 -10.03
C GLN A 214 26.56 -18.87 -10.78
N VAL A 215 26.85 -20.09 -10.33
CA VAL A 215 26.22 -21.34 -10.82
C VAL A 215 25.71 -22.13 -9.63
N THR A 216 24.46 -22.55 -9.72
CA THR A 216 23.80 -23.41 -8.74
C THR A 216 23.72 -24.83 -9.28
N VAL A 217 24.09 -25.80 -8.45
CA VAL A 217 23.99 -27.24 -8.71
C VAL A 217 23.02 -27.83 -7.69
N GLN A 218 21.92 -28.43 -8.15
CA GLN A 218 20.90 -29.05 -7.31
C GLN A 218 21.05 -30.56 -7.35
N GLY A 219 21.62 -31.15 -6.29
CA GLY A 219 22.08 -32.53 -6.30
C GLY A 219 23.11 -32.80 -7.40
N GLU A 220 22.74 -33.56 -8.43
CA GLU A 220 23.58 -33.82 -9.61
C GLU A 220 23.27 -32.96 -10.85
N ARG A 221 22.21 -32.15 -10.80
CA ARG A 221 21.75 -31.34 -11.94
C ARG A 221 22.15 -29.88 -11.81
N ILE A 222 22.24 -29.18 -12.92
CA ILE A 222 22.44 -27.72 -12.91
C ILE A 222 21.10 -27.07 -12.57
N GLY A 223 21.06 -26.38 -11.44
CA GLY A 223 19.91 -25.61 -10.97
C GLY A 223 19.87 -24.20 -11.54
N GLY A 224 21.00 -23.59 -11.89
CA GLY A 224 20.97 -22.24 -12.46
C GLY A 224 22.33 -21.62 -12.76
N SER A 225 22.31 -20.50 -13.47
CA SER A 225 23.44 -19.58 -13.62
C SER A 225 22.99 -18.13 -13.77
N GLU A 226 23.75 -17.20 -13.20
CA GLU A 226 23.47 -15.78 -13.29
C GLU A 226 24.76 -14.96 -13.39
N GLU A 227 24.84 -14.09 -14.40
CA GLU A 227 25.85 -13.04 -14.47
C GLU A 227 25.30 -11.72 -13.93
N PHE A 228 26.09 -11.02 -13.11
CA PHE A 228 25.68 -9.73 -12.53
C PHE A 228 26.88 -8.83 -12.19
N LEU A 229 26.62 -7.52 -12.14
CA LEU A 229 27.61 -6.55 -11.64
C LEU A 229 27.46 -6.38 -10.14
N HIS A 230 28.46 -6.76 -9.35
CA HIS A 230 28.43 -6.63 -7.90
C HIS A 230 28.66 -5.17 -7.47
N VAL A 231 27.58 -4.38 -7.43
CA VAL A 231 27.60 -2.98 -7.01
C VAL A 231 27.94 -2.87 -5.51
N PRO A 232 28.95 -2.08 -5.09
CA PRO A 232 29.32 -1.93 -3.67
C PRO A 232 28.18 -1.38 -2.80
N GLU A 233 28.00 -1.91 -1.58
CA GLU A 233 27.02 -1.39 -0.61
C GLU A 233 27.20 0.11 -0.35
N ALA A 234 28.44 0.58 -0.18
CA ALA A 234 28.74 1.98 0.10
C ALA A 234 28.15 2.91 -0.97
N TRP A 235 28.25 2.52 -2.25
CA TRP A 235 27.64 3.28 -3.33
C TRP A 235 26.11 3.21 -3.30
N ARG A 236 25.52 2.00 -3.13
CA ARG A 236 24.05 1.85 -3.06
C ARG A 236 23.46 2.73 -1.96
N ARG A 237 24.08 2.72 -0.78
CA ARG A 237 23.69 3.57 0.36
C ARG A 237 23.84 5.06 0.05
N SER A 238 24.95 5.47 -0.57
CA SER A 238 25.14 6.87 -0.97
C SER A 238 24.09 7.34 -1.99
N TYR A 239 23.70 6.47 -2.94
CA TYR A 239 22.68 6.76 -3.93
C TYR A 239 21.28 6.81 -3.29
N GLN A 240 20.98 5.88 -2.38
CA GLN A 240 19.75 5.89 -1.59
C GLN A 240 19.64 7.16 -0.73
N GLN A 241 20.72 7.57 -0.07
CA GLN A 241 20.76 8.80 0.72
C GLN A 241 20.46 10.03 -0.14
N LEU A 242 21.00 10.09 -1.35
CA LEU A 242 20.73 11.15 -2.31
C LEU A 242 19.25 11.14 -2.75
N ARG A 243 18.71 9.97 -3.11
CA ARG A 243 17.29 9.75 -3.49
C ARG A 243 16.31 10.03 -2.34
N SER A 244 16.74 9.93 -1.09
CA SER A 244 15.87 10.20 0.06
C SER A 244 15.33 11.64 0.06
N SER A 245 16.10 12.58 -0.50
CA SER A 245 15.67 13.99 -0.62
C SER A 245 14.53 14.16 -1.64
N ASN A 246 14.62 13.48 -2.78
CA ASN A 246 13.59 13.41 -3.84
C ASN A 246 12.25 12.94 -3.26
N LEU A 247 12.28 11.83 -2.54
CA LEU A 247 11.10 11.26 -1.87
C LEU A 247 10.55 12.21 -0.81
N PHE A 248 11.42 12.86 -0.03
CA PHE A 248 10.99 13.82 0.98
C PHE A 248 10.27 15.05 0.40
N TYR A 249 10.79 15.64 -0.69
CA TYR A 249 10.12 16.76 -1.35
C TYR A 249 8.75 16.36 -1.92
N ASN A 250 8.65 15.15 -2.48
CA ASN A 250 7.36 14.58 -2.89
C ASN A 250 6.40 14.43 -1.70
N GLN A 251 6.86 13.88 -0.58
CA GLN A 251 6.05 13.72 0.64
C GLN A 251 5.54 15.06 1.18
N ILE A 252 6.36 16.10 1.20
CA ILE A 252 5.92 17.46 1.59
C ILE A 252 4.79 17.94 0.65
N ALA A 253 4.92 17.71 -0.65
CA ALA A 253 3.93 18.14 -1.63
C ALA A 253 2.58 17.42 -1.53
N ILE A 254 2.53 16.25 -0.86
CA ILE A 254 1.27 15.56 -0.55
C ILE A 254 0.39 16.41 0.40
N ILE A 255 0.99 17.23 1.28
CA ILE A 255 0.23 18.08 2.22
C ILE A 255 -0.72 19.04 1.48
N PRO A 256 -0.24 19.97 0.62
CA PRO A 256 -1.13 20.85 -0.11
C PRO A 256 -2.07 20.08 -1.05
N TYR A 257 -1.65 18.94 -1.60
CA TYR A 257 -2.52 18.09 -2.42
C TYR A 257 -3.76 17.61 -1.65
N VAL A 258 -3.58 17.02 -0.46
CA VAL A 258 -4.68 16.55 0.40
C VAL A 258 -5.56 17.72 0.87
N VAL A 259 -4.95 18.84 1.26
CA VAL A 259 -5.69 20.05 1.67
C VAL A 259 -6.56 20.60 0.54
N LEU A 260 -6.02 20.67 -0.69
CA LEU A 260 -6.77 21.12 -1.87
C LEU A 260 -7.89 20.14 -2.23
N LEU A 261 -7.64 18.84 -2.17
CA LEU A 261 -8.66 17.81 -2.44
C LEU A 261 -9.81 17.88 -1.42
N GLY A 262 -9.49 18.01 -0.13
CA GLY A 262 -10.48 18.21 0.93
C GLY A 262 -11.27 19.51 0.77
N SER A 263 -10.60 20.60 0.37
CA SER A 263 -11.24 21.89 0.08
C SER A 263 -12.17 21.79 -1.13
N ALA A 264 -11.76 21.08 -2.20
CA ALA A 264 -12.58 20.87 -3.39
C ALA A 264 -13.85 20.08 -3.07
N LEU A 265 -13.70 19.01 -2.28
CA LEU A 265 -14.82 18.21 -1.80
C LEU A 265 -15.77 19.05 -0.93
N TRP A 266 -15.25 19.83 0.03
CA TRP A 266 -16.05 20.70 0.88
C TRP A 266 -16.84 21.73 0.06
N VAL A 267 -16.18 22.43 -0.87
CA VAL A 267 -16.86 23.38 -1.77
C VAL A 267 -17.91 22.66 -2.63
N GLY A 268 -17.57 21.50 -3.20
CA GLY A 268 -18.50 20.70 -4.00
C GLY A 268 -19.76 20.30 -3.22
N ILE A 269 -19.62 19.87 -1.97
CA ILE A 269 -20.74 19.56 -1.06
C ILE A 269 -21.57 20.83 -0.79
N THR A 270 -20.93 21.93 -0.43
CA THR A 270 -21.60 23.21 -0.12
C THR A 270 -22.41 23.71 -1.31
N LEU A 271 -21.81 23.82 -2.49
CA LEU A 271 -22.51 24.26 -3.70
C LEU A 271 -23.64 23.30 -4.11
N THR A 272 -23.50 22.01 -3.81
CA THR A 272 -24.56 21.03 -4.07
C THR A 272 -25.78 21.31 -3.18
N LYS A 273 -25.57 21.62 -1.89
CA LYS A 273 -26.64 21.98 -0.93
C LYS A 273 -27.42 23.22 -1.36
N HIS A 274 -26.73 24.21 -1.96
CA HIS A 274 -27.33 25.44 -2.50
C HIS A 274 -27.98 25.29 -3.87
N GLY A 275 -27.98 24.10 -4.47
CA GLY A 275 -28.63 23.90 -5.76
C GLY A 275 -27.76 24.24 -6.98
N GLN A 276 -26.50 24.64 -6.78
CA GLN A 276 -25.67 25.31 -7.79
C GLN A 276 -24.78 24.35 -8.60
N THR A 277 -24.59 23.11 -8.15
CA THR A 277 -23.83 22.07 -8.85
C THR A 277 -24.48 20.69 -8.74
N SER A 278 -24.06 19.75 -9.59
CA SER A 278 -24.52 18.36 -9.60
C SER A 278 -23.38 17.37 -9.82
N TRP A 279 -23.48 16.20 -9.19
CA TRP A 279 -22.45 15.15 -9.24
C TRP A 279 -22.56 14.25 -10.48
N SER A 280 -23.69 14.26 -11.21
CA SER A 280 -23.93 13.29 -12.29
C SER A 280 -22.95 13.42 -13.46
N GLY A 281 -22.58 14.66 -13.83
CA GLY A 281 -21.58 14.89 -14.87
C GLY A 281 -20.19 14.41 -14.46
N ALA A 282 -19.81 14.67 -13.22
CA ALA A 282 -18.54 14.23 -12.63
C ALA A 282 -18.43 12.71 -12.60
N ILE A 283 -19.47 12.01 -12.17
CA ILE A 283 -19.52 10.54 -12.14
C ILE A 283 -19.39 9.96 -13.56
N LYS A 284 -20.09 10.51 -14.56
CA LYS A 284 -19.99 10.03 -15.95
C LYS A 284 -18.56 10.15 -16.48
N LEU A 285 -17.92 11.29 -16.24
CA LEU A 285 -16.53 11.51 -16.65
C LEU A 285 -15.58 10.57 -15.90
N GLY A 286 -15.74 10.44 -14.57
CA GLY A 286 -14.99 9.49 -13.76
C GLY A 286 -15.09 8.06 -14.31
N MET A 287 -16.29 7.60 -14.68
CA MET A 287 -16.46 6.26 -15.28
C MET A 287 -15.77 6.09 -16.63
N ILE A 288 -15.70 7.13 -17.47
CA ILE A 288 -14.93 7.09 -18.72
C ILE A 288 -13.44 6.97 -18.44
N VAL A 289 -12.93 7.75 -17.47
CA VAL A 289 -11.53 7.67 -17.03
C VAL A 289 -11.22 6.29 -16.45
N ALA A 290 -12.10 5.75 -15.59
CA ALA A 290 -11.98 4.38 -15.08
C ALA A 290 -11.93 3.34 -16.20
N ALA A 291 -12.81 3.43 -17.20
CA ALA A 291 -12.84 2.45 -18.29
C ALA A 291 -11.53 2.45 -19.07
N LEU A 292 -10.97 3.62 -19.39
CA LEU A 292 -9.69 3.74 -20.10
C LEU A 292 -8.51 3.31 -19.23
N PHE A 293 -8.51 3.67 -17.95
CA PHE A 293 -7.48 3.25 -17.00
C PHE A 293 -7.52 1.74 -16.76
N PHE A 294 -8.70 1.14 -16.67
CA PHE A 294 -8.86 -0.31 -16.60
C PHE A 294 -8.29 -1.00 -17.83
N LEU A 295 -8.58 -0.51 -19.04
CA LEU A 295 -7.98 -1.03 -20.27
C LEU A 295 -6.45 -0.89 -20.28
N MET A 296 -5.91 0.18 -19.69
CA MET A 296 -4.47 0.35 -19.52
C MET A 296 -3.87 -0.67 -18.54
N GLU A 297 -4.51 -0.92 -17.40
CA GLU A 297 -4.09 -1.97 -16.46
C GLU A 297 -4.11 -3.36 -17.13
N LEU A 298 -5.14 -3.66 -17.92
CA LEU A 298 -5.17 -4.88 -18.74
C LEU A 298 -4.04 -4.94 -19.77
N ASN A 299 -3.55 -3.80 -20.23
CA ASN A 299 -2.45 -3.74 -21.17
C ASN A 299 -1.11 -4.13 -20.53
N GLN A 300 -0.98 -4.04 -19.19
CA GLN A 300 0.19 -4.46 -18.42
C GLN A 300 0.22 -5.98 -18.12
N TRP A 301 -0.72 -6.75 -18.70
CA TRP A 301 -0.90 -8.18 -18.41
C TRP A 301 0.38 -9.02 -18.54
N GLN A 302 1.29 -8.70 -19.46
CA GLN A 302 2.52 -9.48 -19.62
C GLN A 302 3.46 -9.35 -18.40
N PHE A 303 3.59 -8.14 -17.83
CA PHE A 303 4.38 -7.91 -16.62
C PHE A 303 3.72 -8.57 -15.41
N GLU A 304 2.41 -8.40 -15.26
CA GLU A 304 1.64 -9.04 -14.19
C GLU A 304 1.78 -10.57 -14.23
N ARG A 305 1.71 -11.16 -15.45
CA ARG A 305 1.87 -12.60 -15.66
C ARG A 305 3.30 -13.08 -15.48
N ALA A 306 4.31 -12.25 -15.73
CA ALA A 306 5.71 -12.57 -15.41
C ALA A 306 5.93 -12.72 -13.89
N GLY A 307 5.19 -11.96 -13.08
CA GLY A 307 5.17 -12.04 -11.62
C GLY A 307 4.09 -12.97 -11.04
N TYR A 308 3.48 -13.87 -11.82
CA TYR A 308 2.49 -14.82 -11.32
C TYR A 308 3.09 -15.75 -10.25
N ASP A 309 2.42 -15.90 -9.10
CA ASP A 309 2.82 -16.82 -8.06
C ASP A 309 2.18 -18.20 -8.28
N THR A 310 3.00 -19.25 -8.43
CA THR A 310 2.50 -20.60 -8.70
C THR A 310 1.82 -21.27 -7.52
N HIS A 311 1.85 -20.69 -6.31
CA HIS A 311 0.97 -21.10 -5.20
C HIS A 311 -0.51 -20.93 -5.57
N ASP A 312 -0.85 -19.90 -6.34
CA ASP A 312 -2.23 -19.62 -6.72
C ASP A 312 -2.66 -20.46 -7.93
N SER A 313 -3.96 -20.80 -8.03
CA SER A 313 -4.48 -21.29 -9.32
C SER A 313 -4.43 -20.17 -10.37
N TYR A 314 -4.24 -20.49 -11.65
CA TYR A 314 -4.17 -19.44 -12.68
C TYR A 314 -5.45 -18.61 -12.76
N ALA A 315 -6.62 -19.24 -12.53
CA ALA A 315 -7.90 -18.55 -12.48
C ALA A 315 -7.99 -17.57 -11.29
N SER A 316 -7.47 -17.97 -10.12
CA SER A 316 -7.35 -17.11 -8.93
C SER A 316 -6.54 -15.86 -9.23
N PHE A 317 -5.36 -16.04 -9.82
CA PHE A 317 -4.48 -14.96 -10.23
C PHE A 317 -5.17 -14.00 -11.20
N VAL A 318 -5.81 -14.51 -12.25
CA VAL A 318 -6.56 -13.69 -13.22
C VAL A 318 -7.64 -12.86 -12.51
N VAL A 319 -8.47 -13.48 -11.66
CA VAL A 319 -9.55 -12.77 -10.94
C VAL A 319 -8.99 -11.71 -10.00
N LEU A 320 -7.91 -12.00 -9.27
CA LEU A 320 -7.29 -11.05 -8.37
C LEU A 320 -6.73 -9.84 -9.13
N ARG A 321 -6.02 -10.07 -10.23
CA ARG A 321 -5.46 -9.00 -11.07
C ARG A 321 -6.54 -8.15 -11.72
N LEU A 322 -7.61 -8.77 -12.23
CA LEU A 322 -8.78 -8.03 -12.73
C LEU A 322 -9.46 -7.21 -11.62
N GLY A 323 -9.53 -7.75 -10.40
CA GLY A 323 -10.07 -7.04 -9.24
C GLY A 323 -9.22 -5.83 -8.83
N ILE A 324 -7.89 -5.98 -8.79
CA ILE A 324 -6.94 -4.89 -8.52
C ILE A 324 -7.04 -3.81 -9.61
N ALA A 325 -7.02 -4.19 -10.88
CA ALA A 325 -7.19 -3.27 -12.00
C ALA A 325 -8.50 -2.47 -11.91
N LEU A 326 -9.62 -3.14 -11.56
CA LEU A 326 -10.91 -2.50 -11.36
C LEU A 326 -10.87 -1.52 -10.18
N LEU A 327 -10.25 -1.89 -9.06
CA LEU A 327 -10.12 -1.03 -7.89
C LEU A 327 -9.28 0.22 -8.18
N SER A 328 -8.13 0.06 -8.84
CA SER A 328 -7.28 1.17 -9.27
C SER A 328 -8.02 2.12 -10.22
N ALA A 329 -8.79 1.58 -11.17
CA ALA A 329 -9.64 2.35 -12.06
C ALA A 329 -10.74 3.12 -11.31
N LEU A 330 -11.43 2.49 -10.36
CA LEU A 330 -12.47 3.14 -9.54
C LEU A 330 -11.88 4.21 -8.61
N GLY A 331 -10.71 3.98 -8.03
CA GLY A 331 -9.98 4.96 -7.22
C GLY A 331 -9.63 6.20 -8.03
N THR A 332 -9.14 6.01 -9.25
CA THR A 332 -8.86 7.09 -10.21
C THR A 332 -10.13 7.86 -10.59
N ALA A 333 -11.24 7.17 -10.86
CA ALA A 333 -12.52 7.80 -11.13
C ALA A 333 -13.03 8.64 -9.95
N LEU A 334 -12.84 8.16 -8.72
CA LEU A 334 -13.21 8.87 -7.51
C LEU A 334 -12.44 10.21 -7.41
N MET A 335 -11.12 10.19 -7.66
CA MET A 335 -10.28 11.40 -7.64
C MET A 335 -10.82 12.50 -8.55
N VAL A 336 -11.15 12.16 -9.80
CA VAL A 336 -11.76 13.11 -10.76
C VAL A 336 -13.15 13.57 -10.32
N THR A 337 -13.95 12.63 -9.78
CA THR A 337 -15.34 12.89 -9.38
C THR A 337 -15.44 13.82 -8.17
N LEU A 338 -14.50 13.77 -7.23
CA LEU A 338 -14.50 14.58 -6.00
C LEU A 338 -14.22 16.06 -6.25
N VAL A 339 -13.44 16.39 -7.28
CA VAL A 339 -12.99 17.77 -7.55
C VAL A 339 -13.97 18.55 -8.42
N LEU A 340 -14.50 17.91 -9.47
CA LEU A 340 -15.26 18.62 -10.51
C LEU A 340 -16.48 19.39 -10.00
N PRO A 341 -17.30 18.90 -9.05
CA PRO A 341 -18.47 19.61 -8.55
C PRO A 341 -18.14 20.92 -7.83
N GLY A 342 -16.97 21.01 -7.19
CA GLY A 342 -16.48 22.25 -6.57
C GLY A 342 -15.71 23.13 -7.56
N GLY A 343 -14.92 22.53 -8.44
CA GLY A 343 -14.08 23.24 -9.40
C GLY A 343 -14.84 23.89 -10.56
N GLU A 344 -15.80 23.20 -11.19
CA GLU A 344 -16.50 23.72 -12.37
C GLU A 344 -17.28 25.01 -12.08
N PRO A 345 -18.09 25.11 -11.00
CA PRO A 345 -18.83 26.34 -10.73
C PRO A 345 -17.91 27.50 -10.34
N LEU A 346 -16.86 27.22 -9.55
CA LEU A 346 -15.85 28.21 -9.20
C LEU A 346 -15.17 28.77 -10.46
N TYR A 347 -14.71 27.90 -11.35
CA TYR A 347 -14.13 28.29 -12.64
C TYR A 347 -15.11 29.11 -13.48
N ARG A 348 -16.38 28.69 -13.55
CA ARG A 348 -17.42 29.39 -14.31
C ARG A 348 -17.62 30.82 -13.83
N SER A 349 -17.68 31.02 -12.52
CA SER A 349 -17.79 32.35 -11.91
C SER A 349 -16.56 33.22 -12.15
N TYR A 350 -15.38 32.59 -12.15
CA TYR A 350 -14.09 33.26 -12.24
C TYR A 350 -13.73 33.62 -13.69
N GLN A 351 -14.23 32.86 -14.66
CA GLN A 351 -13.92 33.00 -16.09
C GLN A 351 -15.20 33.03 -16.95
N PRO A 352 -16.06 34.06 -16.82
CA PRO A 352 -17.39 34.10 -17.45
C PRO A 352 -17.36 34.09 -18.99
N ASN A 353 -16.29 34.60 -19.59
CA ASN A 353 -16.12 34.68 -21.04
C ASN A 353 -15.40 33.46 -21.65
N ARG A 354 -15.25 32.37 -20.88
CA ARG A 354 -14.64 31.12 -21.35
C ARG A 354 -15.68 30.06 -21.59
N MET A 355 -15.32 29.05 -22.38
CA MET A 355 -16.20 27.95 -22.73
C MET A 355 -16.59 27.11 -21.51
N GLN A 356 -17.86 26.72 -21.43
CA GLN A 356 -18.35 25.74 -20.47
C GLN A 356 -17.76 24.36 -20.77
N LEU A 357 -17.11 23.75 -19.77
CA LEU A 357 -16.46 22.44 -19.92
C LEU A 357 -17.44 21.34 -20.37
N SER A 358 -18.68 21.38 -19.88
CA SER A 358 -19.74 20.42 -20.25
C SER A 358 -20.20 20.51 -21.72
N LYS A 359 -19.90 21.62 -22.39
CA LYS A 359 -20.26 21.88 -23.79
C LYS A 359 -19.08 21.79 -24.76
N ALA A 360 -17.85 21.74 -24.23
CA ALA A 360 -16.61 21.82 -25.02
C ALA A 360 -16.52 20.74 -26.11
N PHE A 361 -16.84 19.50 -25.77
CA PHE A 361 -16.76 18.35 -26.69
C PHE A 361 -18.07 18.05 -27.44
N THR A 362 -19.04 18.96 -27.42
CA THR A 362 -20.21 18.87 -28.31
C THR A 362 -19.84 19.31 -29.72
N MET A 363 -20.57 18.87 -30.75
CA MET A 363 -20.29 19.29 -32.12
C MET A 363 -20.34 20.82 -32.32
N ARG A 364 -21.24 21.53 -31.64
CA ARG A 364 -21.26 23.01 -31.67
C ARG A 364 -20.03 23.58 -30.96
N GLY A 365 -19.63 22.95 -29.85
CA GLY A 365 -18.42 23.30 -29.11
C GLY A 365 -17.14 23.18 -29.93
N LEU A 366 -16.90 22.03 -30.56
CA LEU A 366 -15.73 21.80 -31.42
C LEU A 366 -15.63 22.78 -32.60
N ARG A 367 -16.76 23.37 -33.00
CA ARG A 367 -16.88 24.35 -34.10
C ARG A 367 -16.80 25.81 -33.64
N SER A 368 -16.64 26.06 -32.34
CA SER A 368 -16.54 27.41 -31.78
C SER A 368 -15.13 27.98 -31.92
N ARG A 369 -15.05 29.32 -31.90
CA ARG A 369 -13.78 30.06 -31.92
C ARG A 369 -12.96 29.80 -30.65
N GLU A 370 -13.63 29.66 -29.50
CA GLU A 370 -13.02 29.41 -28.20
C GLU A 370 -12.32 28.05 -28.16
N PHE A 371 -12.98 26.99 -28.66
CA PHE A 371 -12.38 25.66 -28.74
C PHE A 371 -11.16 25.68 -29.64
N PHE A 372 -11.30 26.23 -30.85
CA PHE A 372 -10.19 26.35 -31.81
C PHE A 372 -8.98 27.07 -31.21
N SER A 373 -9.21 28.24 -30.59
CA SER A 373 -8.15 29.04 -29.99
C SER A 373 -7.46 28.30 -28.84
N SER A 374 -8.24 27.61 -27.99
CA SER A 374 -7.72 26.81 -26.88
C SER A 374 -6.88 25.62 -27.37
N ALA A 375 -7.34 24.94 -28.42
CA ALA A 375 -6.65 23.80 -29.01
C ALA A 375 -5.32 24.20 -29.68
N VAL A 376 -5.31 25.31 -30.44
CA VAL A 376 -4.07 25.84 -31.03
C VAL A 376 -3.06 26.21 -29.95
N VAL A 377 -3.48 26.92 -28.90
CA VAL A 377 -2.59 27.32 -27.80
C VAL A 377 -2.11 26.11 -27.00
N GLY A 378 -3.00 25.16 -26.68
CA GLY A 378 -2.65 23.95 -25.92
C GLY A 378 -1.62 23.08 -26.66
N LEU A 379 -1.83 22.81 -27.95
CA LEU A 379 -0.89 22.05 -28.78
C LEU A 379 0.44 22.78 -28.96
N ALA A 380 0.41 24.09 -29.18
CA ALA A 380 1.62 24.90 -29.28
C ALA A 380 2.41 24.93 -27.96
N LEU A 381 1.71 25.06 -26.83
CA LEU A 381 2.31 25.00 -25.49
C LEU A 381 2.91 23.61 -25.23
N ALA A 382 2.32 22.53 -25.72
CA ALA A 382 2.87 21.18 -25.57
C ALA A 382 4.21 21.03 -26.30
N ALA A 383 4.27 21.47 -27.55
CA ALA A 383 5.53 21.53 -28.31
C ALA A 383 6.57 22.46 -27.66
N GLY A 384 6.13 23.62 -27.16
CA GLY A 384 6.96 24.55 -26.40
C GLY A 384 7.49 23.96 -25.09
N HIS A 385 6.66 23.21 -24.36
CA HIS A 385 7.00 22.53 -23.12
C HIS A 385 8.07 21.45 -23.35
N ILE A 386 7.92 20.61 -24.37
CA ILE A 386 8.95 19.61 -24.73
C ILE A 386 10.28 20.31 -25.06
N GLY A 387 10.23 21.40 -25.83
CA GLY A 387 11.42 22.22 -26.11
C GLY A 387 12.05 22.84 -24.85
N PHE A 388 11.22 23.31 -23.92
CA PHE A 388 11.66 23.84 -22.62
C PHE A 388 12.36 22.79 -21.78
N ILE A 389 11.79 21.59 -21.66
CA ILE A 389 12.40 20.46 -20.91
C ILE A 389 13.80 20.15 -21.47
N VAL A 390 13.93 20.03 -22.80
CA VAL A 390 15.22 19.79 -23.45
C VAL A 390 16.21 20.92 -23.16
N ALA A 391 15.78 22.18 -23.24
CA ALA A 391 16.62 23.33 -22.92
C ALA A 391 17.04 23.34 -21.44
N PHE A 392 16.10 23.01 -20.55
CA PHE A 392 16.31 23.03 -19.10
C PHE A 392 17.40 22.04 -18.69
N TYR A 393 17.35 20.78 -19.12
CA TYR A 393 18.41 19.81 -18.80
C TYR A 393 19.70 20.04 -19.59
N LEU A 394 19.64 20.55 -20.83
CA LEU A 394 20.85 20.90 -21.58
C LEU A 394 21.64 22.02 -20.88
N VAL A 395 20.95 23.02 -20.33
CA VAL A 395 21.58 24.09 -19.55
C VAL A 395 21.94 23.58 -18.15
N GLY A 396 21.02 22.88 -17.49
CA GLY A 396 21.17 22.35 -16.14
C GLY A 396 22.36 21.40 -16.00
N SER A 397 22.66 20.59 -17.02
CA SER A 397 23.84 19.72 -17.03
C SER A 397 25.16 20.48 -16.86
N ARG A 398 25.22 21.77 -17.26
CA ARG A 398 26.37 22.66 -17.02
C ARG A 398 26.48 23.13 -15.57
N PHE A 399 25.40 23.02 -14.80
CA PHE A 399 25.29 23.39 -13.40
C PHE A 399 25.18 22.16 -12.48
N GLY A 400 25.52 20.97 -12.98
CA GLY A 400 25.54 19.73 -12.20
C GLY A 400 24.21 18.99 -12.11
N VAL A 401 23.20 19.37 -12.90
CA VAL A 401 21.95 18.59 -12.99
C VAL A 401 22.25 17.25 -13.66
N TRP A 402 21.80 16.17 -13.05
CA TRP A 402 21.98 14.82 -13.58
C TRP A 402 20.71 13.99 -13.39
N ALA A 403 20.44 13.10 -14.33
CA ALA A 403 19.36 12.12 -14.23
C ALA A 403 19.85 10.81 -14.87
N PRO A 404 19.44 9.64 -14.35
CA PRO A 404 19.71 8.36 -15.01
C PRO A 404 18.94 8.27 -16.32
N GLN A 405 19.41 7.43 -17.26
CA GLN A 405 18.69 7.20 -18.51
C GLN A 405 17.38 6.47 -18.24
N ASP A 406 16.30 6.99 -18.82
CA ASP A 406 15.00 6.35 -18.79
C ASP A 406 14.93 5.19 -19.78
N LEU A 407 14.20 4.14 -19.40
CA LEU A 407 14.10 2.90 -20.17
C LEU A 407 12.89 2.93 -21.07
N ASN A 408 13.13 3.56 -22.21
CA ASN A 408 12.13 3.89 -23.21
C ASN A 408 11.49 2.69 -23.93
N TYR A 409 11.97 1.45 -23.72
CA TYR A 409 11.60 0.29 -24.53
C TYR A 409 10.93 -0.86 -23.78
N SER A 410 11.25 -1.14 -22.51
CA SER A 410 10.74 -2.32 -21.79
C SER A 410 9.21 -2.35 -21.79
N ASP A 411 8.58 -1.23 -21.46
CA ASP A 411 7.13 -1.14 -21.33
C ASP A 411 6.45 -1.17 -22.70
N ALA A 412 7.08 -0.57 -23.72
CA ALA A 412 6.56 -0.60 -25.08
C ALA A 412 6.62 -2.00 -25.69
N VAL A 413 7.72 -2.75 -25.51
CA VAL A 413 7.87 -4.10 -26.08
C VAL A 413 7.09 -5.18 -25.32
N ASN A 414 6.73 -4.92 -24.06
CA ASN A 414 6.00 -5.86 -23.22
C ASN A 414 4.47 -5.64 -23.23
N THR A 415 3.95 -4.56 -23.84
CA THR A 415 2.51 -4.25 -23.87
C THR A 415 1.82 -4.62 -25.19
N THR A 416 0.56 -5.07 -25.13
CA THR A 416 -0.19 -5.57 -26.30
C THR A 416 -0.77 -4.45 -27.17
N PHE A 417 -1.29 -3.39 -26.55
CA PHE A 417 -1.92 -2.23 -27.19
C PHE A 417 -1.29 -0.92 -26.70
N PRO A 418 -0.06 -0.60 -27.12
CA PRO A 418 0.73 0.50 -26.54
C PRO A 418 0.07 1.88 -26.67
N TRP A 419 -0.78 2.08 -27.67
CA TRP A 419 -1.52 3.34 -27.87
C TRP A 419 -2.54 3.62 -26.75
N ILE A 420 -3.09 2.57 -26.09
CA ILE A 420 -4.03 2.74 -24.97
C ILE A 420 -3.33 3.42 -23.80
N ALA A 421 -2.07 3.06 -23.52
CA ALA A 421 -1.30 3.63 -22.43
C ALA A 421 -1.13 5.14 -22.58
N GLY A 422 -0.71 5.62 -23.75
CA GLY A 422 -0.55 7.05 -24.02
C GLY A 422 -1.86 7.85 -23.87
N VAL A 423 -2.97 7.29 -24.36
CA VAL A 423 -4.30 7.93 -24.25
C VAL A 423 -4.82 7.93 -22.81
N ALA A 424 -4.69 6.81 -22.09
CA ALA A 424 -5.22 6.65 -20.73
C ALA A 424 -4.42 7.47 -19.72
N ILE A 425 -3.08 7.41 -19.77
CA ILE A 425 -2.19 8.21 -18.90
C ILE A 425 -2.45 9.69 -19.12
N GLY A 426 -2.40 10.15 -20.37
CA GLY A 426 -2.62 11.56 -20.67
C GLY A 426 -4.01 12.06 -20.26
N LEU A 427 -5.07 11.24 -20.40
CA LEU A 427 -6.41 11.63 -19.95
C LEU A 427 -6.51 11.66 -18.42
N MET A 428 -5.98 10.66 -17.74
CA MET A 428 -5.98 10.59 -16.28
C MET A 428 -5.21 11.76 -15.67
N ALA A 429 -3.95 11.96 -16.08
CA ALA A 429 -3.09 13.01 -15.56
C ALA A 429 -3.71 14.39 -15.83
N SER A 430 -4.06 14.68 -17.09
CA SER A 430 -4.67 15.96 -17.44
C SER A 430 -5.98 16.23 -16.69
N THR A 431 -6.92 15.28 -16.62
CA THR A 431 -8.19 15.54 -15.93
C THR A 431 -8.00 15.71 -14.43
N SER A 432 -7.25 14.83 -13.78
CA SER A 432 -7.11 14.88 -12.34
C SER A 432 -6.28 16.07 -11.84
N GLU A 433 -5.16 16.36 -12.52
CA GLU A 433 -4.23 17.40 -12.08
C GLU A 433 -4.68 18.79 -12.55
N GLU A 434 -5.25 18.93 -13.75
CA GLU A 434 -5.79 20.22 -14.19
C GLU A 434 -7.05 20.60 -13.44
N PHE A 435 -7.91 19.63 -13.09
CA PHE A 435 -9.09 19.94 -12.30
C PHE A 435 -8.73 20.39 -10.88
N LEU A 436 -7.77 19.75 -10.24
CA LEU A 436 -7.40 20.12 -8.88
C LEU A 436 -6.60 21.42 -8.83
N PHE A 437 -5.48 21.49 -9.57
CA PHE A 437 -4.52 22.57 -9.40
C PHE A 437 -4.84 23.83 -10.21
N ARG A 438 -5.63 23.72 -11.30
CA ARG A 438 -5.96 24.87 -12.15
C ARG A 438 -7.43 25.24 -12.03
N LEU A 439 -8.33 24.33 -12.42
CA LEU A 439 -9.79 24.58 -12.42
C LEU A 439 -10.29 24.95 -11.02
N PHE A 440 -9.86 24.23 -9.98
CA PHE A 440 -10.27 24.49 -8.60
C PHE A 440 -9.30 25.42 -7.84
N ALA A 441 -8.01 25.05 -7.73
CA ALA A 441 -7.10 25.72 -6.81
C ALA A 441 -6.80 27.18 -7.17
N ILE A 442 -6.66 27.55 -8.46
CA ILE A 442 -6.40 28.96 -8.83
C ILE A 442 -7.56 29.86 -8.38
N PRO A 443 -8.84 29.62 -8.77
CA PRO A 443 -9.95 30.44 -8.27
C PRO A 443 -10.10 30.42 -6.74
N PHE A 444 -9.85 29.27 -6.11
CA PHE A 444 -9.97 29.12 -4.66
C PHE A 444 -8.91 29.91 -3.90
N VAL A 445 -7.63 29.74 -4.26
CA VAL A 445 -6.50 30.42 -3.62
C VAL A 445 -6.59 31.93 -3.85
N GLU A 446 -7.01 32.41 -5.03
CA GLU A 446 -7.22 33.85 -5.24
C GLU A 446 -8.33 34.39 -4.34
N ARG A 447 -9.43 33.64 -4.16
CA ARG A 447 -10.52 34.06 -3.28
C ARG A 447 -10.09 34.13 -1.82
N VAL A 448 -9.23 33.22 -1.36
CA VAL A 448 -8.71 33.17 0.01
C VAL A 448 -7.62 34.22 0.25
N THR A 449 -6.62 34.29 -0.63
CA THR A 449 -5.44 35.16 -0.45
C THR A 449 -5.60 36.57 -1.01
N LYS A 450 -6.64 36.79 -1.84
CA LYS A 450 -6.85 38.02 -2.64
C LYS A 450 -5.71 38.35 -3.61
N SER A 451 -4.77 37.42 -3.85
CA SER A 451 -3.62 37.62 -4.72
C SER A 451 -3.65 36.65 -5.89
N ARG A 452 -3.77 37.20 -7.10
CA ARG A 452 -3.71 36.43 -8.35
C ARG A 452 -2.33 35.80 -8.59
N VAL A 453 -1.26 36.44 -8.11
CA VAL A 453 0.10 35.92 -8.22
C VAL A 453 0.26 34.66 -7.37
N LEU A 454 -0.17 34.70 -6.10
CA LEU A 454 -0.13 33.53 -5.22
C LEU A 454 -1.05 32.41 -5.73
N ALA A 455 -2.20 32.78 -6.30
CA ALA A 455 -3.15 31.84 -6.90
C ALA A 455 -2.57 31.05 -8.06
N VAL A 456 -1.58 31.58 -8.78
CA VAL A 456 -0.87 30.86 -9.85
C VAL A 456 0.33 30.10 -9.32
N ILE A 457 1.16 30.74 -8.48
CA ILE A 457 2.43 30.16 -8.01
C ILE A 457 2.22 28.99 -7.05
N LEU A 458 1.34 29.11 -6.05
CA LEU A 458 1.19 28.08 -5.02
C LEU A 458 0.67 26.75 -5.59
N PRO A 459 -0.40 26.72 -6.43
CA PRO A 459 -0.83 25.46 -7.04
C PRO A 459 0.19 24.89 -8.02
N ALA A 460 0.89 25.74 -8.79
CA ALA A 460 1.92 25.30 -9.73
C ALA A 460 3.07 24.57 -9.03
N PHE A 461 3.59 25.14 -7.95
CA PHE A 461 4.68 24.50 -7.21
C PHE A 461 4.20 23.31 -6.39
N SER A 462 2.98 23.36 -5.82
CA SER A 462 2.39 22.20 -5.13
C SER A 462 2.26 20.99 -6.07
N TRP A 463 1.77 21.20 -7.28
CA TRP A 463 1.71 20.18 -8.33
C TRP A 463 3.10 19.70 -8.77
N SER A 464 4.04 20.63 -8.95
CA SER A 464 5.37 20.27 -9.44
C SER A 464 6.18 19.41 -8.47
N PHE A 465 6.09 19.69 -7.16
CA PHE A 465 6.89 18.95 -6.19
C PHE A 465 6.35 17.53 -5.96
N LEU A 466 5.09 17.23 -6.32
CA LEU A 466 4.61 15.83 -6.44
C LEU A 466 5.43 15.02 -7.45
N HIS A 467 6.12 15.67 -8.39
CA HIS A 467 7.01 15.01 -9.34
C HIS A 467 8.47 14.93 -8.85
N SER A 468 8.76 15.28 -7.60
CA SER A 468 10.15 15.23 -7.10
C SER A 468 10.65 13.82 -6.82
N ALA A 469 9.78 12.80 -6.81
CA ALA A 469 10.15 11.41 -6.56
C ALA A 469 11.01 10.77 -7.68
N TYR A 470 11.02 11.37 -8.87
CA TYR A 470 11.88 10.94 -9.98
C TYR A 470 13.37 11.16 -9.65
N PRO A 471 14.30 10.37 -10.22
CA PRO A 471 15.73 10.35 -9.86
C PRO A 471 16.58 11.50 -10.44
N GLN A 472 16.02 12.71 -10.55
CA GLN A 472 16.81 13.88 -10.96
C GLN A 472 17.53 14.50 -9.77
N GLU A 473 18.76 14.95 -10.03
CA GLU A 473 19.63 15.57 -9.05
C GLU A 473 19.97 17.01 -9.41
N PRO A 474 20.00 17.94 -8.44
CA PRO A 474 19.62 17.76 -7.03
C PRO A 474 18.11 17.48 -6.87
N GLY A 475 17.68 16.75 -5.83
CA GLY A 475 16.32 16.22 -5.71
C GLY A 475 15.12 17.19 -5.81
N TYR A 476 15.33 18.50 -5.70
CA TYR A 476 14.29 19.53 -5.92
C TYR A 476 14.15 19.98 -7.38
N ILE A 477 15.08 19.59 -8.26
CA ILE A 477 15.23 20.18 -9.59
C ILE A 477 14.02 19.90 -10.47
N ARG A 478 13.43 18.70 -10.35
CA ARG A 478 12.21 18.34 -11.07
C ARG A 478 11.01 19.18 -10.62
N GLY A 479 10.93 19.51 -9.33
CA GLY A 479 9.95 20.46 -8.80
C GLY A 479 10.12 21.86 -9.38
N ILE A 480 11.35 22.37 -9.53
CA ILE A 480 11.59 23.68 -10.16
C ILE A 480 11.20 23.67 -11.64
N GLU A 481 11.66 22.67 -12.39
CA GLU A 481 11.35 22.51 -13.81
C GLU A 481 9.84 22.51 -14.06
N VAL A 482 9.13 21.59 -13.39
CA VAL A 482 7.70 21.40 -13.54
C VAL A 482 6.94 22.60 -12.95
N GLY A 483 7.48 23.28 -11.94
CA GLY A 483 6.89 24.47 -11.33
C GLY A 483 6.85 25.66 -12.28
N ILE A 484 7.93 25.89 -13.03
CA ILE A 484 8.00 26.96 -14.04
C ILE A 484 6.94 26.75 -15.11
N ILE A 485 6.80 25.53 -15.65
CA ILE A 485 5.76 25.26 -16.64
C ILE A 485 4.37 25.30 -16.01
N GLY A 486 4.21 24.90 -14.74
CA GLY A 486 2.96 25.03 -14.00
C GLY A 486 2.49 26.48 -13.90
N VAL A 487 3.41 27.44 -13.69
CA VAL A 487 3.10 28.87 -13.69
C VAL A 487 2.65 29.34 -15.08
N VAL A 488 3.35 28.90 -16.14
CA VAL A 488 2.95 29.19 -17.53
C VAL A 488 1.57 28.62 -17.83
N ALA A 489 1.29 27.38 -17.43
CA ALA A 489 -0.01 26.74 -17.58
C ALA A 489 -1.10 27.51 -16.81
N GLY A 490 -0.83 27.98 -15.60
CA GLY A 490 -1.74 28.85 -14.85
C GLY A 490 -2.05 30.16 -15.58
N MET A 491 -1.04 30.84 -16.12
CA MET A 491 -1.25 32.02 -16.97
C MET A 491 -2.06 31.70 -18.23
N VAL A 492 -1.83 30.53 -18.82
CA VAL A 492 -2.55 30.06 -20.01
C VAL A 492 -4.01 29.78 -19.68
N MET A 493 -4.29 29.11 -18.55
CA MET A 493 -5.65 28.90 -18.06
C MET A 493 -6.38 30.25 -17.89
N LEU A 494 -5.71 31.25 -17.31
CA LEU A 494 -6.28 32.57 -17.09
C LEU A 494 -6.63 33.32 -18.38
N ARG A 495 -5.88 33.07 -19.47
CA ARG A 495 -6.00 33.83 -20.74
C ARG A 495 -6.70 33.06 -21.86
N TRP A 496 -6.72 31.74 -21.86
CA TRP A 496 -7.38 30.90 -22.88
C TRP A 496 -8.36 29.89 -22.29
N GLY A 497 -8.41 29.72 -20.97
CA GLY A 497 -9.33 28.82 -20.28
C GLY A 497 -8.77 27.43 -20.01
N ILE A 498 -9.47 26.65 -19.20
CA ILE A 498 -9.05 25.31 -18.76
C ILE A 498 -8.86 24.32 -19.91
N LEU A 499 -9.59 24.48 -21.01
CA LEU A 499 -9.49 23.59 -22.17
C LEU A 499 -8.08 23.64 -22.80
N ALA A 500 -7.42 24.81 -22.80
CA ALA A 500 -6.08 24.94 -23.33
C ALA A 500 -5.07 24.13 -22.51
N THR A 501 -5.19 24.13 -21.17
CA THR A 501 -4.27 23.36 -20.31
C THR A 501 -4.58 21.87 -20.31
N LEU A 502 -5.86 21.47 -20.41
CA LEU A 502 -6.22 20.06 -20.61
C LEU A 502 -5.62 19.49 -21.89
N ILE A 503 -5.74 20.21 -23.01
CA ILE A 503 -5.15 19.79 -24.29
C ILE A 503 -3.63 19.77 -24.21
N TRP A 504 -3.01 20.80 -23.62
CA TRP A 504 -1.56 20.84 -23.40
C TRP A 504 -1.06 19.61 -22.62
N HIS A 505 -1.64 19.37 -21.44
CA HIS A 505 -1.18 18.34 -20.53
C HIS A 505 -1.37 16.95 -21.14
N TYR A 506 -2.58 16.67 -21.66
CA TYR A 506 -2.86 15.44 -22.40
C TYR A 506 -1.86 15.22 -23.53
N THR A 507 -1.58 16.27 -24.31
CA THR A 507 -0.67 16.17 -25.46
C THR A 507 0.76 15.91 -25.01
N VAL A 508 1.25 16.50 -23.93
CA VAL A 508 2.61 16.27 -23.43
C VAL A 508 2.78 14.79 -23.06
N ASP A 509 1.89 14.25 -22.24
CA ASP A 509 2.00 12.86 -21.77
C ASP A 509 1.80 11.87 -22.92
N ALA A 510 0.76 12.09 -23.73
CA ALA A 510 0.50 11.26 -24.91
C ALA A 510 1.67 11.34 -25.91
N SER A 511 2.29 12.51 -26.12
CA SER A 511 3.41 12.67 -27.05
C SER A 511 4.70 12.07 -26.51
N LEU A 512 4.96 12.15 -25.20
CA LEU A 512 6.10 11.47 -24.60
C LEU A 512 5.99 9.97 -24.86
N VAL A 513 4.84 9.34 -24.55
CA VAL A 513 4.59 7.93 -24.87
C VAL A 513 4.65 7.66 -26.39
N GLY A 514 4.02 8.51 -27.20
CA GLY A 514 3.96 8.35 -28.66
C GLY A 514 5.32 8.46 -29.34
N MET A 515 6.20 9.36 -28.89
CA MET A 515 7.56 9.51 -29.40
C MET A 515 8.40 8.26 -29.15
N LEU A 516 8.23 7.61 -28.00
CA LEU A 516 8.87 6.32 -27.70
C LEU A 516 8.47 5.25 -28.71
N LEU A 517 7.16 5.15 -28.99
CA LEU A 517 6.62 4.18 -29.93
C LEU A 517 7.06 4.41 -31.38
N ILE A 518 7.10 5.67 -31.85
CA ILE A 518 7.55 6.05 -33.20
C ILE A 518 9.02 5.69 -33.44
N ARG A 519 9.84 5.71 -32.39
CA ARG A 519 11.28 5.42 -32.49
C ARG A 519 11.62 3.93 -32.41
N SER A 520 10.64 3.07 -32.16
CA SER A 520 10.84 1.62 -32.18
C SER A 520 11.16 1.09 -33.57
N ASN A 521 11.87 -0.03 -33.67
CA ASN A 521 12.13 -0.71 -34.94
C ASN A 521 10.89 -1.45 -35.50
N SER A 522 9.84 -1.66 -34.70
CA SER A 522 8.61 -2.35 -35.15
C SER A 522 7.61 -1.38 -35.77
N LEU A 523 7.10 -1.74 -36.97
CA LEU A 523 6.10 -0.97 -37.69
C LEU A 523 4.80 -0.80 -36.88
N TYR A 524 4.41 -1.82 -36.11
CA TYR A 524 3.24 -1.77 -35.25
C TYR A 524 3.36 -0.68 -34.17
N PHE A 525 4.53 -0.57 -33.54
CA PHE A 525 4.80 0.49 -32.56
C PHE A 525 4.84 1.86 -33.24
N LYS A 526 5.44 1.98 -34.42
CA LYS A 526 5.42 3.24 -35.19
C LYS A 526 3.99 3.72 -35.47
N ILE A 527 3.14 2.83 -35.96
CA ILE A 527 1.73 3.14 -36.21
C ILE A 527 1.02 3.52 -34.91
N SER A 528 1.23 2.77 -33.83
CA SER A 528 0.65 3.07 -32.51
C SER A 528 1.04 4.46 -32.01
N GLY A 529 2.30 4.85 -32.14
CA GLY A 529 2.74 6.19 -31.76
C GLY A 529 2.17 7.30 -32.65
N VAL A 530 2.02 7.05 -33.96
CA VAL A 530 1.32 7.97 -34.87
C VAL A 530 -0.15 8.10 -34.48
N VAL A 531 -0.83 7.02 -34.10
CA VAL A 531 -2.22 7.04 -33.63
C VAL A 531 -2.37 7.90 -32.37
N VAL A 532 -1.45 7.75 -31.40
CA VAL A 532 -1.45 8.58 -30.18
C VAL A 532 -1.27 10.06 -30.51
N GLY A 533 -0.32 10.40 -31.41
CA GLY A 533 -0.12 11.77 -31.88
C GLY A 533 -1.33 12.31 -32.66
N ALA A 534 -1.96 11.49 -33.51
CA ALA A 534 -3.14 11.86 -34.28
C ALA A 534 -4.36 12.09 -33.37
N ALA A 535 -4.51 11.31 -32.29
CA ALA A 535 -5.58 11.48 -31.31
C ALA A 535 -5.54 12.86 -30.64
N ALA A 536 -4.35 13.37 -30.31
CA ALA A 536 -4.17 14.72 -29.76
C ALA A 536 -4.55 15.82 -30.78
N LEU A 537 -4.30 15.59 -32.08
CA LEU A 537 -4.58 16.56 -33.15
C LEU A 537 -6.01 16.52 -33.69
N ALA A 538 -6.73 15.39 -33.51
CA ALA A 538 -8.02 15.15 -34.13
C ALA A 538 -9.10 16.22 -33.81
N PRO A 539 -9.25 16.71 -32.56
CA PRO A 539 -10.24 17.73 -32.25
C PRO A 539 -9.95 19.07 -32.95
N LEU A 540 -8.66 19.45 -33.07
CA LEU A 540 -8.27 20.65 -33.81
C LEU A 540 -8.50 20.47 -35.31
N ALA A 541 -8.15 19.32 -35.88
CA ALA A 541 -8.38 19.02 -37.29
C ALA A 541 -9.86 19.15 -37.66
N LEU A 542 -10.76 18.65 -36.81
CA LEU A 542 -12.21 18.78 -37.00
C LEU A 542 -12.65 20.25 -36.98
N ALA A 543 -12.13 21.07 -36.05
CA ALA A 543 -12.40 22.50 -35.99
C ALA A 543 -11.92 23.23 -37.25
N CYS A 544 -10.71 22.91 -37.74
CA CYS A 544 -10.14 23.44 -38.99
C CYS A 544 -11.02 23.08 -40.20
N ILE A 545 -11.35 21.80 -40.37
CA ILE A 545 -12.19 21.32 -41.48
C ILE A 545 -13.56 21.99 -41.44
N SER A 546 -14.16 22.10 -40.25
CA SER A 546 -15.44 22.79 -40.11
C SER A 546 -15.37 24.27 -40.47
N TYR A 547 -14.30 24.97 -40.08
CA TYR A 547 -14.10 26.38 -40.44
C TYR A 547 -13.95 26.56 -41.95
N LEU A 548 -13.12 25.72 -42.59
CA LEU A 548 -12.89 25.76 -44.04
C LEU A 548 -14.15 25.43 -44.84
N THR A 549 -14.94 24.47 -44.39
CA THR A 549 -16.18 24.04 -45.08
C THR A 549 -17.34 25.01 -44.88
N ARG A 550 -17.38 25.77 -43.77
CA ARG A 550 -18.52 26.65 -43.42
C ARG A 550 -18.24 28.15 -43.55
N GLY A 551 -16.98 28.55 -43.72
CA GLY A 551 -16.58 29.95 -43.91
C GLY A 551 -16.61 30.83 -42.64
N GLY A 552 -16.73 30.21 -41.46
CA GLY A 552 -16.77 30.87 -40.14
C GLY A 552 -16.96 29.88 -38.98
N PHE A 553 -16.76 30.35 -37.75
CA PHE A 553 -17.03 29.61 -36.52
C PHE A 553 -18.50 29.69 -36.14
N GLU A 554 -18.98 28.69 -35.40
CA GLU A 554 -20.35 28.69 -34.88
C GLU A 554 -20.46 29.68 -33.70
N THR A 555 -21.56 30.44 -33.64
CA THR A 555 -21.80 31.42 -32.58
C THR A 555 -21.91 30.71 -31.21
N ALA A 556 -21.20 31.26 -30.23
CA ALA A 556 -20.88 30.55 -29.00
C ALA A 556 -21.45 31.19 -27.72
N GLU A 557 -22.32 32.20 -27.79
CA GLU A 557 -22.80 32.89 -26.59
C GLU A 557 -23.45 31.96 -25.56
N ASP A 558 -24.21 30.97 -26.01
CA ASP A 558 -24.83 29.94 -25.18
C ASP A 558 -23.85 28.84 -24.70
N LEU A 559 -22.63 28.82 -25.25
CA LEU A 559 -21.56 27.90 -24.90
C LEU A 559 -20.58 28.50 -23.87
N LEU A 560 -20.65 29.80 -23.60
CA LEU A 560 -19.80 30.50 -22.64
C LEU A 560 -20.29 30.31 -21.20
N ASN A 561 -19.36 30.39 -20.25
CA ASN A 561 -19.57 30.24 -18.81
C ASN A 561 -20.65 31.16 -18.27
N ARG A 562 -20.73 32.40 -18.75
CA ARG A 562 -21.76 33.40 -18.40
C ARG A 562 -23.19 33.00 -18.78
N ALA A 563 -23.38 32.06 -19.70
CA ALA A 563 -24.72 31.63 -20.13
C ALA A 563 -25.41 30.71 -19.11
N ALA A 564 -24.65 30.11 -18.19
CA ALA A 564 -25.22 29.41 -17.05
C ALA A 564 -25.23 30.33 -15.81
N PRO A 565 -26.21 30.19 -14.91
CA PRO A 565 -26.31 31.02 -13.71
C PRO A 565 -25.00 31.03 -12.91
N ALA A 566 -24.57 32.22 -12.50
CA ALA A 566 -23.43 32.36 -11.60
C ALA A 566 -23.77 31.68 -10.26
N PRO A 567 -22.89 30.82 -9.73
CA PRO A 567 -23.09 30.29 -8.38
C PRO A 567 -23.06 31.44 -7.37
N GLU A 568 -24.02 31.49 -6.44
CA GLU A 568 -23.89 32.33 -5.24
C GLU A 568 -22.82 31.71 -4.36
N ILE A 569 -21.58 32.19 -4.52
CA ILE A 569 -20.43 31.74 -3.74
C ILE A 569 -20.32 32.63 -2.52
N ASP A 570 -21.29 32.50 -1.62
CA ASP A 570 -21.14 32.97 -0.26
C ASP A 570 -20.74 31.77 0.60
N LEU A 571 -19.43 31.63 0.83
CA LEU A 571 -18.85 30.59 1.68
C LEU A 571 -18.84 31.02 3.16
N THR A 572 -19.27 32.26 3.44
CA THR A 572 -19.32 32.86 4.78
C THR A 572 -20.72 32.87 5.39
N SER A 573 -21.77 32.82 4.57
CA SER A 573 -23.10 32.49 5.08
C SER A 573 -23.12 31.01 5.45
N GLU A 574 -23.02 30.74 6.74
CA GLU A 574 -23.71 29.59 7.26
C GLU A 574 -25.15 29.67 6.73
N PRO A 575 -25.70 28.61 6.12
CA PRO A 575 -27.15 28.50 6.14
C PRO A 575 -27.47 28.65 7.61
N ALA A 576 -28.29 29.64 7.97
CA ALA A 576 -28.83 29.78 9.31
C ALA A 576 -29.41 28.40 9.62
N ALA A 577 -28.61 27.57 10.29
CA ALA A 577 -29.05 26.35 10.87
C ALA A 577 -29.95 26.93 11.93
N ALA A 578 -31.24 27.01 11.61
CA ALA A 578 -32.26 27.18 12.62
C ALA A 578 -31.81 26.19 13.68
N THR A 579 -31.36 26.74 14.81
CA THR A 579 -31.25 26.00 16.05
C THR A 579 -32.70 25.66 16.36
N SER A 580 -33.23 24.67 15.65
CA SER A 580 -34.31 23.87 16.13
C SER A 580 -33.71 23.29 17.39
N GLU A 581 -34.04 23.91 18.53
CA GLU A 581 -34.02 23.19 19.79
C GLU A 581 -34.80 21.93 19.50
N VAL A 582 -34.07 20.84 19.24
CA VAL A 582 -34.68 19.53 19.01
C VAL A 582 -35.40 19.25 20.31
N GLN A 583 -36.72 19.44 20.32
CA GLN A 583 -37.55 18.96 21.40
C GLN A 583 -37.39 17.45 21.39
N SER A 584 -36.60 16.93 22.33
CA SER A 584 -36.41 15.51 22.51
C SER A 584 -37.70 14.93 23.08
N SER A 585 -38.55 14.36 22.24
CA SER A 585 -39.62 13.47 22.70
C SER A 585 -39.97 12.47 21.59
N GLY A 586 -40.12 11.17 21.82
CA GLY A 586 -39.96 10.36 23.03
C GLY A 586 -39.01 9.20 22.76
N TYR A 587 -38.00 9.04 23.63
CA TYR A 587 -37.22 7.81 23.66
C TYR A 587 -38.06 6.75 24.39
N ASP A 588 -38.39 5.67 23.69
CA ASP A 588 -39.10 4.53 24.27
C ASP A 588 -38.14 3.71 25.13
N ALA A 589 -38.25 3.90 26.44
CA ALA A 589 -37.45 3.18 27.42
C ALA A 589 -37.58 1.66 27.24
N LEU A 590 -36.48 0.94 27.48
CA LEU A 590 -36.48 -0.51 27.51
C LEU A 590 -37.47 -1.02 28.55
N SER A 591 -38.21 -2.06 28.18
CA SER A 591 -39.12 -2.74 29.09
C SER A 591 -38.32 -3.36 30.26
N PRO A 592 -38.92 -3.50 31.45
CA PRO A 592 -38.26 -4.15 32.58
C PRO A 592 -37.73 -5.56 32.23
N GLY A 593 -38.45 -6.31 31.39
CA GLY A 593 -38.00 -7.62 30.90
C GLY A 593 -36.73 -7.56 30.05
N MET A 594 -36.54 -6.51 29.24
CA MET A 594 -35.32 -6.34 28.45
C MET A 594 -34.13 -5.91 29.32
N VAL A 595 -34.36 -5.08 30.34
CA VAL A 595 -33.33 -4.75 31.33
C VAL A 595 -32.94 -6.00 32.13
N ALA A 596 -33.90 -6.85 32.52
CA ALA A 596 -33.63 -8.13 33.14
C ALA A 596 -32.84 -9.07 32.22
N PHE A 597 -33.16 -9.12 30.91
CA PHE A 597 -32.38 -9.87 29.92
C PHE A 597 -30.92 -9.37 29.85
N LEU A 598 -30.69 -8.05 29.80
CA LEU A 598 -29.33 -7.48 29.82
C LEU A 598 -28.58 -7.76 31.12
N ALA A 599 -29.28 -7.79 32.26
CA ALA A 599 -28.70 -8.23 33.53
C ALA A 599 -28.32 -9.72 33.52
N VAL A 600 -29.13 -10.57 32.88
CA VAL A 600 -28.78 -11.98 32.64
C VAL A 600 -27.58 -12.09 31.71
N CYS A 601 -27.52 -11.32 30.61
CA CYS A 601 -26.36 -11.28 29.73
C CYS A 601 -25.09 -10.85 30.47
N LEU A 602 -25.19 -9.91 31.41
CA LEU A 602 -24.08 -9.52 32.26
C LEU A 602 -23.58 -10.68 33.12
N LEU A 603 -24.47 -11.31 33.88
CA LEU A 603 -24.10 -12.39 34.82
C LEU A 603 -23.65 -13.65 34.08
N ALA A 604 -24.43 -14.10 33.08
CA ALA A 604 -24.14 -15.29 32.31
C ALA A 604 -22.95 -15.09 31.38
N GLY A 605 -22.87 -13.94 30.69
CA GLY A 605 -21.73 -13.61 29.83
C GLY A 605 -20.43 -13.48 30.61
N GLY A 606 -20.47 -12.84 31.78
CA GLY A 606 -19.33 -12.79 32.70
C GLY A 606 -18.93 -14.18 33.22
N ALA A 607 -19.89 -15.02 33.58
CA ALA A 607 -19.61 -16.39 34.02
C ALA A 607 -19.03 -17.27 32.89
N LEU A 608 -19.53 -17.12 31.66
CA LEU A 608 -19.01 -17.82 30.48
C LEU A 608 -17.59 -17.36 30.18
N ALA A 609 -17.33 -16.05 30.13
CA ALA A 609 -15.98 -15.52 29.90
C ALA A 609 -14.98 -15.96 30.98
N TRP A 610 -15.42 -16.08 32.23
CA TRP A 610 -14.57 -16.57 33.32
C TRP A 610 -14.29 -18.07 33.25
N ARG A 611 -15.29 -18.89 32.89
CA ARG A 611 -15.15 -20.37 32.87
C ARG A 611 -14.58 -20.93 31.59
N LEU A 612 -14.84 -20.30 30.45
CA LEU A 612 -14.49 -20.81 29.13
C LEU A 612 -13.36 -19.97 28.54
N LYS A 613 -12.13 -20.14 29.04
CA LYS A 613 -10.95 -19.51 28.42
C LYS A 613 -10.37 -20.48 27.38
N PRO A 614 -10.51 -20.22 26.06
CA PRO A 614 -9.90 -21.09 25.05
C PRO A 614 -8.38 -21.02 25.14
N PRO A 615 -7.66 -22.14 24.97
CA PRO A 615 -6.21 -22.14 24.90
C PRO A 615 -5.78 -21.39 23.65
N SER A 616 -4.76 -20.55 23.79
CA SER A 616 -4.22 -19.75 22.69
C SER A 616 -2.70 -19.81 22.71
N ILE A 617 -2.09 -19.78 21.52
CA ILE A 617 -0.63 -19.71 21.41
C ILE A 617 -0.16 -18.42 22.08
N GLY A 618 0.67 -18.55 23.10
CA GLY A 618 1.17 -17.45 23.91
C GLY A 618 0.57 -17.30 25.30
N ASP A 619 -0.25 -18.26 25.76
CA ASP A 619 -0.71 -18.30 27.15
C ASP A 619 0.45 -18.43 28.16
N TYR A 620 1.60 -18.97 27.71
CA TYR A 620 2.85 -19.02 28.48
C TYR A 620 3.49 -17.63 28.73
N LEU A 621 3.13 -16.60 27.97
CA LEU A 621 3.82 -15.31 28.01
C LEU A 621 3.64 -14.63 29.37
N LYS A 622 4.78 -14.40 30.03
CA LYS A 622 4.88 -13.65 31.28
C LYS A 622 6.03 -12.64 31.20
N LEU A 623 5.69 -11.37 31.01
CA LEU A 623 6.65 -10.27 30.97
C LEU A 623 7.06 -9.90 32.40
N SER A 624 8.30 -10.23 32.76
CA SER A 624 8.89 -9.83 34.05
C SER A 624 9.62 -8.50 33.99
N ILE A 625 9.82 -7.97 32.78
CA ILE A 625 10.43 -6.68 32.51
C ILE A 625 9.59 -5.89 31.50
N ASP A 626 9.64 -4.56 31.60
CA ASP A 626 9.07 -3.64 30.61
C ASP A 626 10.13 -3.11 29.63
N ALA A 627 9.71 -2.35 28.62
CA ALA A 627 10.59 -1.77 27.60
C ALA A 627 11.76 -0.93 28.17
N ARG A 628 11.57 -0.19 29.27
CA ARG A 628 12.66 0.62 29.87
C ARG A 628 13.68 -0.28 30.57
N THR A 629 13.20 -1.31 31.25
CA THR A 629 14.07 -2.30 31.90
C THR A 629 14.82 -3.13 30.86
N ALA A 630 14.16 -3.52 29.76
CA ALA A 630 14.79 -4.18 28.62
C ALA A 630 15.96 -3.34 28.06
N ARG A 631 15.73 -2.03 27.87
CA ARG A 631 16.80 -1.10 27.46
C ARG A 631 17.94 -1.05 28.47
N ALA A 632 17.65 -0.95 29.77
CA ALA A 632 18.69 -0.88 30.79
C ALA A 632 19.60 -2.12 30.78
N HIS A 633 19.02 -3.31 30.64
CA HIS A 633 19.77 -4.57 30.48
C HIS A 633 20.58 -4.57 29.19
N ALA A 634 19.99 -4.15 28.07
CA ALA A 634 20.68 -4.06 26.80
C ALA A 634 21.87 -3.08 26.85
N ASP A 635 21.71 -1.93 27.50
CA ASP A 635 22.76 -0.94 27.70
C ASP A 635 23.93 -1.53 28.52
N GLN A 636 23.64 -2.38 29.51
CA GLN A 636 24.68 -3.09 30.26
C GLN A 636 25.43 -4.09 29.37
N VAL A 637 24.72 -4.86 28.54
CA VAL A 637 25.32 -5.81 27.58
C VAL A 637 26.22 -5.07 26.57
N MET A 638 25.79 -3.92 26.07
CA MET A 638 26.61 -3.07 25.18
C MET A 638 27.91 -2.63 25.87
N ARG A 639 27.82 -2.12 27.11
CA ARG A 639 29.01 -1.68 27.88
C ARG A 639 29.98 -2.83 28.18
N GLN A 640 29.46 -4.03 28.49
CA GLN A 640 30.29 -5.22 28.69
C GLN A 640 31.09 -5.60 27.43
N ARG A 641 30.57 -5.26 26.25
CA ARG A 641 31.23 -5.44 24.96
C ARG A 641 32.11 -4.26 24.55
N GLY A 642 32.31 -3.28 25.45
CA GLY A 642 33.13 -2.09 25.17
C GLY A 642 32.45 -1.07 24.25
N VAL A 643 31.14 -1.18 24.01
CA VAL A 643 30.38 -0.22 23.21
C VAL A 643 29.60 0.72 24.14
N ASP A 644 29.77 2.03 23.98
CA ASP A 644 28.99 3.01 24.73
C ASP A 644 27.58 3.17 24.11
N PRO A 645 26.50 2.72 24.76
CA PRO A 645 25.15 2.85 24.21
C PRO A 645 24.71 4.31 24.02
N ASN A 646 25.34 5.27 24.71
CA ASN A 646 24.97 6.69 24.60
C ASN A 646 25.37 7.33 23.26
N THR A 647 26.26 6.69 22.50
CA THR A 647 26.64 7.17 21.16
C THR A 647 25.66 6.73 20.06
N TYR A 648 24.59 6.00 20.43
CA TYR A 648 23.60 5.43 19.52
C TYR A 648 22.20 5.97 19.81
N TYR A 649 21.40 6.12 18.74
CA TYR A 649 19.95 6.10 18.86
C TYR A 649 19.49 4.68 19.13
N HIS A 650 18.35 4.53 19.79
CA HIS A 650 17.82 3.21 20.10
C HIS A 650 16.32 3.12 19.85
N ALA A 651 15.87 1.90 19.55
CA ALA A 651 14.47 1.52 19.45
C ALA A 651 14.24 0.26 20.28
N VAL A 652 13.22 0.26 21.12
CA VAL A 652 12.82 -0.90 21.92
C VAL A 652 11.47 -1.36 21.39
N VAL A 653 11.42 -2.60 20.89
CA VAL A 653 10.18 -3.20 20.40
C VAL A 653 10.01 -4.60 20.96
N PHE A 654 8.76 -5.03 21.06
CA PHE A 654 8.41 -6.40 21.39
C PHE A 654 8.16 -7.17 20.09
N VAL A 655 8.85 -8.29 19.92
CA VAL A 655 8.93 -9.04 18.66
C VAL A 655 8.19 -10.36 18.81
N ASN A 656 7.24 -10.59 17.91
CA ASN A 656 6.57 -11.86 17.70
C ASN A 656 7.31 -12.66 16.60
N ASN A 657 8.02 -13.72 17.01
CA ASN A 657 8.70 -14.69 16.15
C ASN A 657 7.92 -16.02 16.03
N ALA A 658 6.69 -16.11 16.54
CA ALA A 658 5.87 -17.30 16.36
C ALA A 658 5.35 -17.34 14.92
N ASP A 659 5.79 -18.33 14.16
CA ASP A 659 5.34 -18.53 12.78
C ASP A 659 3.90 -19.09 12.77
N PRO A 660 2.91 -18.37 12.19
CA PRO A 660 1.53 -18.83 12.14
C PRO A 660 1.32 -20.15 11.40
N HIS A 661 2.16 -20.46 10.42
CA HIS A 661 2.15 -21.71 9.68
C HIS A 661 2.69 -22.84 10.57
N ALA A 662 3.86 -22.65 11.19
CA ALA A 662 4.40 -23.63 12.12
C ALA A 662 3.49 -23.88 13.34
N ASN A 663 2.80 -22.84 13.83
CA ASN A 663 1.84 -22.95 14.92
C ASN A 663 0.70 -23.91 14.59
N GLU A 664 0.12 -23.79 13.40
CA GLU A 664 -0.99 -24.67 12.99
C GLU A 664 -0.48 -26.09 12.74
N TYR A 665 0.68 -26.24 12.07
CA TYR A 665 1.31 -27.54 11.84
C TYR A 665 1.54 -28.30 13.16
N LEU A 666 2.10 -27.62 14.17
CA LEU A 666 2.35 -28.22 15.47
C LEU A 666 1.05 -28.39 16.29
N ARG A 667 0.10 -27.44 16.23
CA ARG A 667 -1.18 -27.55 16.94
C ARG A 667 -1.90 -28.84 16.58
N GLU A 668 -1.94 -29.20 15.29
CA GLU A 668 -2.61 -30.42 14.83
C GLU A 668 -1.97 -31.70 15.38
N ARG A 669 -0.67 -31.67 15.67
CA ARG A 669 0.12 -32.86 16.03
C ARG A 669 0.31 -33.04 17.53
N ILE A 670 0.59 -31.95 18.24
CA ILE A 670 0.96 -31.97 19.66
C ILE A 670 0.06 -31.07 20.53
N GLY A 671 -0.80 -30.25 19.94
CA GLY A 671 -1.73 -29.36 20.65
C GLY A 671 -1.08 -28.08 21.19
N ILE A 672 -1.90 -27.07 21.49
CA ILE A 672 -1.46 -25.70 21.86
C ILE A 672 -0.51 -25.69 23.06
N ALA A 673 -0.79 -26.48 24.10
CA ALA A 673 0.02 -26.49 25.33
C ALA A 673 1.48 -26.93 25.09
N GLU A 674 1.69 -27.92 24.23
CA GLU A 674 3.05 -28.38 23.89
C GLU A 674 3.76 -27.38 22.96
N VAL A 675 3.02 -26.68 22.07
CA VAL A 675 3.59 -25.59 21.27
C VAL A 675 4.06 -24.44 22.16
N ASP A 676 3.26 -24.07 23.15
CA ASP A 676 3.62 -23.08 24.16
C ASP A 676 4.84 -23.51 24.98
N ALA A 677 4.98 -24.80 25.30
CA ALA A 677 6.19 -25.34 25.94
C ALA A 677 7.43 -25.23 25.03
N ILE A 678 7.30 -25.56 23.74
CA ILE A 678 8.37 -25.38 22.76
C ILE A 678 8.81 -23.92 22.69
N TYR A 679 7.86 -23.00 22.59
CA TYR A 679 8.18 -21.57 22.47
C TYR A 679 8.67 -20.93 23.75
N SER A 680 8.29 -21.41 24.92
CA SER A 680 8.82 -20.91 26.19
C SER A 680 10.22 -21.43 26.48
N GLU A 681 10.49 -22.71 26.21
CA GLU A 681 11.70 -23.38 26.68
C GLU A 681 12.79 -23.56 25.61
N ARG A 682 12.41 -23.88 24.36
CA ARG A 682 13.34 -24.36 23.32
C ARG A 682 13.57 -23.32 22.21
N VAL A 683 12.50 -22.75 21.68
CA VAL A 683 12.54 -21.83 20.52
C VAL A 683 11.80 -20.53 20.89
N PRO A 684 12.41 -19.61 21.66
CA PRO A 684 11.76 -18.37 22.09
C PRO A 684 11.07 -17.60 20.97
N ALA A 685 9.73 -17.51 21.03
CA ALA A 685 8.92 -16.80 20.04
C ALA A 685 8.48 -15.40 20.47
N ALA A 686 8.53 -15.08 21.76
CA ALA A 686 8.27 -13.76 22.31
C ALA A 686 9.58 -13.15 22.81
N LEU A 687 10.06 -12.08 22.17
CA LEU A 687 11.37 -11.48 22.48
C LEU A 687 11.30 -9.96 22.55
N TRP A 688 12.13 -9.37 23.41
CA TRP A 688 12.44 -7.94 23.36
C TRP A 688 13.60 -7.69 22.42
N ARG A 689 13.48 -6.70 21.54
CA ARG A 689 14.59 -6.23 20.70
C ARG A 689 14.90 -4.78 21.04
N VAL A 690 16.14 -4.55 21.47
CA VAL A 690 16.71 -3.21 21.65
C VAL A 690 17.72 -2.97 20.54
N ARG A 691 17.29 -2.27 19.49
CA ARG A 691 18.14 -1.89 18.35
C ARG A 691 18.93 -0.63 18.70
N TYR A 692 20.20 -0.57 18.33
CA TYR A 692 21.11 0.57 18.43
C TYR A 692 21.66 0.92 17.06
N PHE A 693 21.53 2.18 16.65
CA PHE A 693 21.97 2.65 15.34
C PHE A 693 22.46 4.11 15.39
N ARG A 694 23.22 4.52 14.38
CA ARG A 694 23.64 5.91 14.17
C ARG A 694 23.05 6.43 12.88
N ASP A 695 22.77 7.73 12.83
CA ASP A 695 22.19 8.37 11.63
C ASP A 695 23.08 8.10 10.42
N SER A 696 22.47 7.54 9.36
CA SER A 696 23.10 7.29 8.07
C SER A 696 24.28 6.30 8.08
N GLN A 697 24.52 5.57 9.19
CA GLN A 697 25.65 4.64 9.31
C GLN A 697 25.22 3.18 9.15
N PRO A 698 26.00 2.34 8.43
CA PRO A 698 25.66 0.94 8.18
C PRO A 698 25.81 0.04 9.42
N GLU A 699 26.67 0.44 10.36
CA GLU A 699 26.94 -0.33 11.58
C GLU A 699 25.80 -0.17 12.59
N GLU A 700 25.25 -1.31 13.00
CA GLU A 700 24.12 -1.36 13.93
C GLU A 700 24.24 -2.54 14.87
N PHE A 701 23.74 -2.39 16.09
CA PHE A 701 23.61 -3.48 17.04
C PHE A 701 22.14 -3.73 17.35
N ALA A 702 21.79 -4.94 17.75
CA ALA A 702 20.55 -5.17 18.48
C ALA A 702 20.78 -6.19 19.59
N VAL A 703 20.35 -5.86 20.81
CA VAL A 703 20.35 -6.80 21.92
C VAL A 703 18.96 -7.42 22.01
N ILE A 704 18.91 -8.75 21.96
CA ILE A 704 17.68 -9.52 22.01
C ILE A 704 17.57 -10.15 23.40
N LEU A 705 16.49 -9.87 24.11
CA LEU A 705 16.23 -10.36 25.46
C LEU A 705 14.97 -11.24 25.48
N LYS A 706 14.95 -12.22 26.38
CA LYS A 706 13.74 -13.00 26.67
C LYS A 706 12.74 -12.18 27.51
N PRO A 707 11.48 -12.64 27.67
CA PRO A 707 10.47 -11.98 28.49
C PRO A 707 10.85 -11.73 29.97
N ASP A 708 11.81 -12.51 30.48
CA ASP A 708 12.36 -12.38 31.83
C ASP A 708 13.56 -11.40 31.93
N GLY A 709 14.01 -10.85 30.79
CA GLY A 709 15.14 -9.95 30.70
C GLY A 709 16.51 -10.63 30.59
N SER A 710 16.56 -11.96 30.52
CA SER A 710 17.78 -12.69 30.24
C SER A 710 18.23 -12.50 28.78
N LEU A 711 19.56 -12.49 28.55
CA LEU A 711 20.13 -12.27 27.23
C LEU A 711 19.87 -13.47 26.31
N HIS A 712 19.11 -13.27 25.24
CA HIS A 712 18.94 -14.27 24.19
C HIS A 712 20.08 -14.21 23.18
N SER A 713 20.34 -13.04 22.58
CA SER A 713 21.45 -12.85 21.64
C SER A 713 21.84 -11.39 21.46
N VAL A 714 23.00 -11.18 20.85
CA VAL A 714 23.42 -9.87 20.34
C VAL A 714 23.57 -10.02 18.83
N TRP A 715 22.99 -9.05 18.12
CA TRP A 715 23.07 -8.93 16.68
C TRP A 715 23.97 -7.74 16.38
N HIS A 716 24.79 -7.90 15.35
CA HIS A 716 25.72 -6.89 14.88
C HIS A 716 25.66 -6.91 13.36
N LYS A 717 25.44 -5.73 12.78
CA LYS A 717 25.49 -5.50 11.35
C LYS A 717 26.72 -4.64 11.07
N LEU A 718 27.56 -5.08 10.16
CA LEU A 718 28.76 -4.37 9.71
C LEU A 718 28.62 -3.94 8.24
N ALA A 719 29.26 -2.83 7.89
CA ALA A 719 29.43 -2.44 6.49
C ALA A 719 30.22 -3.51 5.72
N GLU A 720 29.98 -3.68 4.42
CA GLU A 720 30.78 -4.58 3.57
C GLU A 720 32.29 -4.30 3.67
N GLU A 721 32.72 -3.05 3.75
CA GLU A 721 34.15 -2.67 3.79
C GLU A 721 34.80 -2.75 5.18
N ALA A 722 34.03 -3.06 6.23
CA ALA A 722 34.57 -3.15 7.59
C ALA A 722 35.66 -4.24 7.66
N PRO A 723 36.78 -3.98 8.36
CA PRO A 723 37.84 -4.97 8.52
C PRO A 723 37.37 -6.16 9.36
N GLY A 724 37.96 -7.33 9.14
CA GLY A 724 37.73 -8.52 9.95
C GLY A 724 38.63 -9.65 9.46
N ALA A 725 38.63 -10.78 10.19
CA ALA A 725 39.35 -11.95 9.73
C ALA A 725 38.75 -12.52 8.43
N SER A 726 39.55 -13.26 7.67
CA SER A 726 39.08 -14.06 6.54
C SER A 726 39.23 -15.53 6.90
N LEU A 727 38.41 -15.99 7.86
CA LEU A 727 38.42 -17.38 8.30
C LEU A 727 37.95 -18.29 7.16
N ASP A 728 38.59 -19.44 7.02
CA ASP A 728 38.04 -20.51 6.20
C ASP A 728 36.78 -21.12 6.86
N LYS A 729 36.09 -21.99 6.12
CA LYS A 729 34.82 -22.58 6.58
C LYS A 729 34.98 -23.43 7.84
N ASP A 730 36.02 -24.26 7.89
CA ASP A 730 36.24 -25.16 9.03
C ASP A 730 36.55 -24.36 10.30
N GLN A 731 37.34 -23.29 10.17
CA GLN A 731 37.61 -22.34 11.25
C GLN A 731 36.34 -21.63 11.72
N ALA A 732 35.50 -21.17 10.79
CA ALA A 732 34.23 -20.49 11.12
C ALA A 732 33.26 -21.45 11.82
N VAL A 733 33.12 -22.68 11.33
CA VAL A 733 32.30 -23.73 11.96
C VAL A 733 32.81 -24.05 13.36
N ALA A 734 34.12 -24.29 13.53
CA ALA A 734 34.69 -24.59 14.84
C ALA A 734 34.39 -23.47 15.86
N ARG A 735 34.51 -22.21 15.43
CA ARG A 735 34.23 -21.04 16.26
C ARG A 735 32.74 -20.89 16.61
N ALA A 736 31.88 -21.19 15.65
CA ALA A 736 30.44 -21.22 15.87
C ALA A 736 30.02 -22.33 16.83
N GLU A 737 30.56 -23.54 16.68
CA GLU A 737 30.30 -24.64 17.59
C GLU A 737 30.79 -24.35 19.01
N GLU A 738 31.97 -23.72 19.15
CA GLU A 738 32.48 -23.27 20.45
C GLU A 738 31.51 -22.29 21.11
N PHE A 739 31.00 -21.30 20.36
CA PHE A 739 30.00 -20.36 20.84
C PHE A 739 28.70 -21.08 21.27
N LEU A 740 28.20 -22.02 20.46
CA LEU A 740 27.00 -22.79 20.78
C LEU A 740 27.18 -23.62 22.07
N ARG A 741 28.33 -24.27 22.26
CA ARG A 741 28.64 -25.06 23.46
C ARG A 741 28.86 -24.19 24.71
N ARG A 742 29.63 -23.10 24.60
CA ARG A 742 30.03 -22.27 25.76
C ARG A 742 28.98 -21.23 26.15
N GLU A 743 28.52 -20.44 25.18
CA GLU A 743 27.63 -19.30 25.43
C GLU A 743 26.15 -19.70 25.44
N LYS A 744 25.77 -20.65 24.57
CA LYS A 744 24.37 -21.14 24.48
C LYS A 744 24.12 -22.41 25.25
N LYS A 745 25.16 -23.06 25.77
CA LYS A 745 25.09 -24.33 26.50
C LYS A 745 24.34 -25.41 25.70
N LEU A 746 24.48 -25.38 24.38
CA LEU A 746 23.82 -26.31 23.47
C LEU A 746 24.70 -27.56 23.30
N ASP A 747 24.13 -28.73 23.56
CA ASP A 747 24.76 -30.00 23.21
C ASP A 747 24.53 -30.31 21.73
N LEU A 748 25.62 -30.42 20.98
CA LEU A 748 25.60 -30.64 19.54
C LEU A 748 25.49 -32.11 19.13
N GLN A 749 25.48 -33.07 20.07
CA GLN A 749 25.36 -34.52 19.74
C GLN A 749 24.05 -34.90 19.03
N GLY A 750 23.03 -34.04 19.05
CA GLY A 750 21.77 -34.19 18.33
C GLY A 750 21.51 -33.11 17.28
N TRP A 751 22.52 -32.38 16.82
CA TRP A 751 22.39 -31.31 15.83
C TRP A 751 23.26 -31.60 14.61
N SER A 752 22.76 -31.28 13.43
CA SER A 752 23.51 -31.42 12.18
C SER A 752 23.61 -30.08 11.47
N LEU A 753 24.79 -29.76 10.93
CA LEU A 753 24.97 -28.59 10.08
C LEU A 753 24.24 -28.85 8.75
N VAL A 754 23.28 -27.99 8.42
CA VAL A 754 22.44 -28.11 7.22
C VAL A 754 22.68 -26.98 6.21
N GLY A 755 23.36 -25.89 6.60
CA GLY A 755 23.74 -24.84 5.67
C GLY A 755 25.03 -24.13 6.09
N ASP A 756 25.90 -23.85 5.12
CA ASP A 756 27.20 -23.18 5.31
C ASP A 756 27.48 -22.13 4.22
N GLU A 757 26.80 -20.99 4.31
CA GLU A 757 26.95 -19.89 3.35
C GLU A 757 28.14 -18.99 3.75
N SER A 758 28.99 -18.65 2.78
CA SER A 758 30.12 -17.74 2.93
C SER A 758 30.03 -16.62 1.88
N LYS A 759 30.36 -15.39 2.29
CA LYS A 759 30.42 -14.22 1.41
C LYS A 759 31.76 -13.52 1.54
N LYS A 760 32.47 -13.36 0.44
CA LYS A 760 33.72 -12.58 0.42
C LYS A 760 33.40 -11.11 0.39
N ARG A 761 33.78 -10.44 1.47
CA ARG A 761 33.79 -8.98 1.57
C ARG A 761 35.15 -8.45 1.17
N PRO A 762 35.28 -7.15 0.84
CA PRO A 762 36.58 -6.56 0.47
C PRO A 762 37.71 -6.78 1.48
N ARG A 763 37.39 -6.90 2.78
CA ARG A 763 38.40 -6.96 3.86
C ARG A 763 38.13 -8.04 4.92
N ARG A 764 37.22 -8.98 4.65
CA ARG A 764 36.88 -10.12 5.54
C ARG A 764 36.05 -11.17 4.80
N ILE A 765 35.79 -12.31 5.43
CA ILE A 765 34.79 -13.29 4.97
C ILE A 765 33.71 -13.40 6.04
N ASP A 766 32.45 -13.28 5.61
CA ASP A 766 31.29 -13.45 6.49
C ASP A 766 30.67 -14.82 6.24
N HIS A 767 30.38 -15.56 7.31
CA HIS A 767 29.74 -16.88 7.23
C HIS A 767 28.34 -16.84 7.88
N THR A 768 27.36 -17.50 7.28
CA THR A 768 26.06 -17.81 7.87
C THR A 768 25.96 -19.32 7.99
N LEU A 769 25.74 -19.81 9.21
CA LEU A 769 25.76 -21.23 9.51
C LEU A 769 24.44 -21.62 10.17
N THR A 770 23.85 -22.73 9.70
CA THR A 770 22.54 -23.21 10.17
C THR A 770 22.63 -24.67 10.60
N TRP A 771 22.20 -24.94 11.83
CA TRP A 771 22.07 -26.29 12.38
C TRP A 771 20.61 -26.65 12.56
N GLU A 772 20.30 -27.92 12.30
CA GLU A 772 18.99 -28.51 12.52
C GLU A 772 19.07 -29.60 13.58
N GLN A 773 18.10 -29.61 14.48
CA GLN A 773 17.98 -30.62 15.51
C GLN A 773 17.45 -31.93 14.93
N ALA A 774 18.18 -33.03 15.15
CA ALA A 774 17.83 -34.34 14.62
C ALA A 774 16.50 -34.90 15.18
N PRO A 775 16.23 -34.86 16.51
CA PRO A 775 14.89 -35.14 17.03
C PRO A 775 13.88 -34.09 16.55
N SER A 776 12.75 -34.54 16.01
CA SER A 776 11.66 -33.62 15.66
C SER A 776 10.94 -33.06 16.89
N LEU A 777 10.27 -31.92 16.70
CA LEU A 777 9.47 -31.24 17.70
C LEU A 777 8.08 -31.87 17.90
N ASP A 778 7.61 -32.62 16.91
CA ASP A 778 6.26 -33.19 16.82
C ASP A 778 6.19 -34.71 17.09
N SER A 779 7.30 -35.37 17.41
CA SER A 779 7.35 -36.82 17.68
C SER A 779 6.89 -37.21 19.10
N ARG A 780 5.81 -38.00 19.22
CA ARG A 780 5.60 -38.98 20.33
C ARG A 780 5.97 -40.39 19.84
N PRO A 781 6.42 -41.32 20.70
CA PRO A 781 7.09 -42.54 20.22
C PRO A 781 6.12 -43.55 19.58
N ALA A 782 5.99 -43.59 18.25
CA ALA A 782 5.59 -44.76 17.44
C ALA A 782 5.81 -44.52 15.92
N PRO A 783 5.70 -45.58 15.09
CA PRO A 783 6.76 -46.13 14.25
C PRO A 783 7.05 -45.35 12.95
N ALA A 784 8.30 -45.46 12.51
CA ALA A 784 8.87 -44.85 11.32
C ALA A 784 8.10 -45.20 10.03
N ALA A 785 7.37 -44.22 9.51
CA ALA A 785 7.08 -44.09 8.08
C ALA A 785 7.03 -42.58 7.76
N ASN A 786 8.04 -42.13 7.00
CA ASN A 786 8.33 -40.74 6.58
C ASN A 786 9.02 -39.85 7.62
N SER A 787 10.35 -39.96 7.73
CA SER A 787 11.22 -39.04 8.48
C SER A 787 11.26 -37.59 7.94
N GLN A 788 10.32 -37.21 7.06
CA GLN A 788 10.33 -35.99 6.26
C GLN A 788 9.12 -35.08 6.50
N ASP A 789 8.09 -35.58 7.20
CA ASP A 789 6.91 -34.83 7.57
C ASP A 789 6.96 -34.49 9.07
N HIS A 790 7.98 -33.72 9.43
CA HIS A 790 8.27 -33.37 10.80
C HIS A 790 8.73 -31.93 10.94
N ALA A 791 8.43 -31.33 12.10
CA ALA A 791 8.91 -30.01 12.46
C ALA A 791 10.25 -30.12 13.20
N HIS A 792 11.24 -29.32 12.82
CA HIS A 792 12.56 -29.33 13.45
C HIS A 792 12.90 -27.96 14.03
N ALA A 793 13.59 -27.93 15.17
CA ALA A 793 14.20 -26.70 15.65
C ALA A 793 15.46 -26.40 14.83
N ARG A 794 15.58 -25.17 14.35
CA ARG A 794 16.78 -24.67 13.69
C ARG A 794 17.44 -23.56 14.50
N VAL A 795 18.77 -23.56 14.46
CA VAL A 795 19.63 -22.52 14.99
C VAL A 795 20.42 -21.93 13.84
N GLU A 796 20.39 -20.62 13.69
CA GLU A 796 21.21 -19.90 12.73
C GLU A 796 22.06 -18.86 13.47
N LEU A 797 23.31 -18.70 13.06
CA LEU A 797 24.18 -17.61 13.51
C LEU A 797 25.08 -17.13 12.37
N LYS A 798 25.76 -16.00 12.58
CA LYS A 798 26.75 -15.46 11.67
C LYS A 798 28.13 -15.38 12.31
N VAL A 799 29.16 -15.60 11.50
CA VAL A 799 30.56 -15.32 11.85
C VAL A 799 31.03 -14.19 10.93
N LEU A 800 31.02 -12.95 11.43
CA LEU A 800 31.43 -11.76 10.67
C LEU A 800 32.94 -11.57 10.83
N GLY A 801 33.72 -12.05 9.86
CA GLY A 801 35.15 -12.22 10.01
C GLY A 801 35.48 -13.19 11.14
N ASP A 802 35.79 -12.66 12.33
CA ASP A 802 35.99 -13.40 13.57
C ASP A 802 35.04 -12.95 14.69
N GLU A 803 33.85 -12.45 14.39
CA GLU A 803 32.84 -12.19 15.42
C GLU A 803 31.65 -13.14 15.26
N VAL A 804 31.32 -13.93 16.29
CA VAL A 804 30.09 -14.74 16.30
C VAL A 804 28.92 -13.89 16.79
N THR A 805 27.88 -13.74 15.98
CA THR A 805 26.75 -12.84 16.21
C THR A 805 25.46 -13.38 15.56
N ASN A 806 24.35 -12.67 15.72
CA ASN A 806 23.08 -12.90 15.01
C ASN A 806 22.47 -14.29 15.26
N TYR A 807 22.72 -14.83 16.45
CA TYR A 807 22.08 -16.07 16.90
C TYR A 807 20.56 -15.91 16.93
N ARG A 808 19.85 -16.81 16.24
CA ARG A 808 18.40 -16.96 16.27
C ARG A 808 17.99 -18.44 16.28
N THR A 809 16.82 -18.71 16.85
CA THR A 809 16.17 -20.02 16.86
C THR A 809 14.80 -19.90 16.20
N TYR A 810 14.41 -20.86 15.38
CA TYR A 810 13.09 -20.91 14.74
C TYR A 810 12.64 -22.35 14.50
N VAL A 811 11.35 -22.54 14.25
CA VAL A 811 10.78 -23.84 13.85
C VAL A 811 10.81 -23.93 12.33
N ASN A 812 11.37 -25.01 11.80
CA ASN A 812 11.30 -25.35 10.39
C ASN A 812 10.25 -26.45 10.19
N ILE A 813 9.34 -26.23 9.26
CA ILE A 813 8.32 -27.21 8.85
C ILE A 813 8.54 -27.62 7.38
N PRO A 814 7.94 -28.72 6.91
CA PRO A 814 8.07 -29.11 5.51
C PRO A 814 7.48 -28.05 4.56
N GLU A 815 8.26 -27.60 3.57
CA GLU A 815 7.81 -26.61 2.56
C GLU A 815 6.54 -27.05 1.84
N SER A 816 6.38 -28.35 1.57
CA SER A 816 5.17 -28.88 0.91
C SER A 816 3.89 -28.63 1.72
N TRP A 817 3.98 -28.64 3.05
CA TRP A 817 2.83 -28.33 3.90
C TRP A 817 2.56 -26.82 3.91
N GLU A 818 3.60 -26.00 4.05
CA GLU A 818 3.47 -24.53 4.03
C GLU A 818 2.86 -24.08 2.70
N ARG A 819 3.41 -24.57 1.57
CA ARG A 819 2.92 -24.36 0.22
C ARG A 819 1.44 -24.73 0.09
N GLN A 820 1.04 -25.90 0.58
CA GLN A 820 -0.37 -26.33 0.55
C GLN A 820 -1.29 -25.35 1.31
N GLN A 821 -0.84 -24.77 2.42
CA GLN A 821 -1.61 -23.76 3.15
C GLN A 821 -1.61 -22.40 2.43
N GLU A 822 -0.54 -22.06 1.71
CA GLU A 822 -0.45 -20.85 0.92
C GLU A 822 -1.26 -20.90 -0.38
N GLU A 823 -1.58 -22.09 -0.89
CA GLU A 823 -2.37 -22.28 -2.10
C GLU A 823 -3.71 -21.52 -2.06
N ARG A 824 -4.01 -20.80 -3.16
CA ARG A 824 -5.30 -20.12 -3.33
C ARG A 824 -6.00 -20.61 -4.58
N GLY A 825 -6.92 -21.55 -4.40
CA GLY A 825 -7.90 -21.93 -5.41
C GLY A 825 -8.94 -20.84 -5.70
N LEU A 826 -9.63 -20.93 -6.84
CA LEU A 826 -10.59 -19.90 -7.28
C LEU A 826 -11.71 -19.67 -6.27
N THR A 827 -12.28 -20.74 -5.72
CA THR A 827 -13.31 -20.65 -4.66
C THR A 827 -12.79 -19.89 -3.44
N ARG A 828 -11.52 -20.10 -3.08
CA ARG A 828 -10.89 -19.41 -1.95
C ARG A 828 -10.78 -17.91 -2.21
N ILE A 829 -10.31 -17.51 -3.38
CA ILE A 829 -10.28 -16.09 -3.77
C ILE A 829 -11.70 -15.50 -3.80
N ILE A 830 -12.67 -16.21 -4.35
CA ILE A 830 -14.05 -15.71 -4.44
C ILE A 830 -14.60 -15.44 -3.04
N VAL A 831 -14.51 -16.42 -2.14
CA VAL A 831 -15.08 -16.30 -0.79
C VAL A 831 -14.29 -15.34 0.09
N SER A 832 -12.96 -15.35 -0.01
CA SER A 832 -12.08 -14.66 0.94
C SER A 832 -11.73 -13.24 0.52
N ILE A 833 -11.87 -12.91 -0.75
CA ILE A 833 -11.47 -11.61 -1.31
C ILE A 833 -12.62 -11.00 -2.10
N VAL A 834 -13.15 -11.69 -3.12
CA VAL A 834 -14.12 -11.09 -4.05
C VAL A 834 -15.45 -10.76 -3.36
N ILE A 835 -16.03 -11.70 -2.60
CA ILE A 835 -17.29 -11.47 -1.87
C ILE A 835 -17.12 -10.34 -0.83
N PRO A 836 -16.13 -10.38 0.08
CA PRO A 836 -15.91 -9.27 1.02
C PRO A 836 -15.70 -7.94 0.31
N PHE A 837 -14.89 -7.91 -0.75
CA PHE A 837 -14.63 -6.69 -1.51
C PHE A 837 -15.91 -6.15 -2.15
N LEU A 838 -16.63 -6.96 -2.93
CA LEU A 838 -17.87 -6.55 -3.59
C LEU A 838 -18.93 -6.13 -2.56
N PHE A 839 -18.96 -6.79 -1.40
CA PHE A 839 -19.87 -6.44 -0.32
C PHE A 839 -19.51 -5.09 0.31
N TYR A 840 -18.29 -4.92 0.84
CA TYR A 840 -17.89 -3.70 1.54
C TYR A 840 -17.78 -2.49 0.58
N ALA A 841 -17.10 -2.65 -0.55
CA ALA A 841 -16.97 -1.57 -1.54
C ALA A 841 -18.32 -1.27 -2.20
N GLY A 842 -19.08 -2.30 -2.58
CA GLY A 842 -20.40 -2.13 -3.19
C GLY A 842 -21.40 -1.44 -2.26
N LEU A 843 -21.50 -1.89 -1.00
CA LEU A 843 -22.36 -1.27 0.00
C LEU A 843 -21.91 0.16 0.34
N GLY A 844 -20.62 0.34 0.60
CA GLY A 844 -20.03 1.63 0.99
C GLY A 844 -20.14 2.68 -0.12
N LEU A 845 -19.74 2.34 -1.36
CA LEU A 845 -19.85 3.24 -2.52
C LEU A 845 -21.30 3.55 -2.86
N THR A 846 -22.21 2.56 -2.79
CA THR A 846 -23.64 2.82 -3.03
C THR A 846 -24.21 3.76 -1.99
N ALA A 847 -23.94 3.53 -0.70
CA ALA A 847 -24.37 4.42 0.37
C ALA A 847 -23.80 5.83 0.18
N LEU A 848 -22.51 5.96 -0.14
CA LEU A 848 -21.88 7.26 -0.41
C LEU A 848 -22.51 7.96 -1.62
N MET A 849 -22.71 7.26 -2.74
CA MET A 849 -23.32 7.83 -3.95
C MET A 849 -24.77 8.29 -3.70
N VAL A 850 -25.56 7.49 -2.97
CA VAL A 850 -26.93 7.86 -2.58
C VAL A 850 -26.92 9.09 -1.67
N PHE A 851 -26.01 9.15 -0.70
CA PHE A 851 -25.83 10.30 0.17
C PHE A 851 -25.48 11.57 -0.64
N LEU A 852 -24.45 11.51 -1.48
CA LEU A 852 -24.00 12.66 -2.30
C LEU A 852 -25.07 13.16 -3.27
N LYS A 853 -25.82 12.24 -3.91
CA LYS A 853 -26.92 12.60 -4.84
C LYS A 853 -28.08 13.31 -4.14
N ASN A 854 -28.27 13.08 -2.84
CA ASN A 854 -29.42 13.57 -2.07
C ASN A 854 -29.07 14.66 -1.04
N LEU A 855 -27.90 15.30 -1.14
CA LEU A 855 -27.47 16.40 -0.25
C LEU A 855 -28.43 17.60 -0.22
N ARG A 856 -29.33 17.73 -1.19
CA ARG A 856 -30.35 18.78 -1.26
C ARG A 856 -31.62 18.48 -0.46
N SER A 857 -31.82 17.23 -0.07
CA SER A 857 -33.03 16.81 0.65
C SER A 857 -33.13 17.48 2.02
N GLN A 858 -34.35 17.64 2.52
CA GLN A 858 -34.60 18.18 3.87
C GLN A 858 -33.80 17.42 4.94
N PHE A 859 -33.77 16.09 4.85
CA PHE A 859 -32.99 15.21 5.73
C PHE A 859 -31.48 15.44 5.69
N ALA A 860 -30.92 15.88 4.57
CA ALA A 860 -29.48 16.18 4.49
C ALA A 860 -29.15 17.55 5.09
N ARG A 861 -30.13 18.47 5.15
CA ARG A 861 -29.99 19.80 5.78
C ARG A 861 -30.08 19.73 7.29
N SER A 862 -30.79 18.74 7.85
CA SER A 862 -30.91 18.56 9.30
C SER A 862 -29.70 17.88 9.97
N ILE A 863 -28.66 17.51 9.21
CA ILE A 863 -27.45 16.90 9.77
C ILE A 863 -26.75 17.90 10.73
N PRO A 864 -26.57 17.57 12.02
CA PRO A 864 -26.01 18.46 13.01
C PRO A 864 -24.47 18.44 12.95
N TRP A 865 -23.89 18.98 11.87
CA TRP A 865 -22.44 18.95 11.62
C TRP A 865 -21.61 19.52 12.77
N ARG A 866 -22.07 20.56 13.47
CA ARG A 866 -21.38 21.12 14.65
C ARG A 866 -21.23 20.07 15.77
N ARG A 867 -22.30 19.31 16.06
CA ARG A 867 -22.29 18.25 17.08
C ARG A 867 -21.43 17.07 16.65
N ILE A 868 -21.52 16.64 15.38
CA ILE A 868 -20.70 15.56 14.83
C ILE A 868 -19.21 15.95 14.85
N THR A 869 -18.90 17.21 14.51
CA THR A 869 -17.52 17.73 14.56
C THR A 869 -16.98 17.69 15.98
N PHE A 870 -17.79 18.07 16.97
CA PHE A 870 -17.41 17.96 18.38
C PHE A 870 -17.12 16.51 18.81
N TRP A 871 -17.90 15.52 18.36
CA TRP A 871 -17.59 14.10 18.60
C TRP A 871 -16.29 13.68 17.92
N SER A 872 -16.04 14.21 16.73
CA SER A 872 -14.84 13.91 15.95
C SER A 872 -13.56 14.52 16.58
N ILE A 873 -13.67 15.51 17.48
CA ILE A 873 -12.52 15.98 18.29
C ILE A 873 -12.02 14.88 19.23
N TRP A 874 -12.91 14.03 19.76
CA TRP A 874 -12.47 12.87 20.56
C TRP A 874 -11.74 11.84 19.72
N ALA A 875 -12.10 11.69 18.43
CA ALA A 875 -11.32 10.88 17.51
C ALA A 875 -9.91 11.49 17.30
N LEU A 876 -9.80 12.82 17.18
CA LEU A 876 -8.50 13.49 17.11
C LEU A 876 -7.66 13.22 18.36
N ALA A 877 -8.26 13.35 19.55
CA ALA A 877 -7.58 13.07 20.80
C ALA A 877 -7.12 11.61 20.90
N GLY A 878 -7.97 10.66 20.51
CA GLY A 878 -7.62 9.24 20.46
C GLY A 878 -6.51 8.95 19.46
N TYR A 879 -6.54 9.57 18.28
CA TYR A 879 -5.47 9.48 17.28
C TYR A 879 -4.13 9.99 17.80
N VAL A 880 -4.12 11.18 18.40
CA VAL A 880 -2.92 11.76 19.00
C VAL A 880 -2.41 10.87 20.14
N ALA A 881 -3.29 10.31 20.97
CA ALA A 881 -2.89 9.39 22.04
C ALA A 881 -2.25 8.11 21.49
N VAL A 882 -2.85 7.44 20.50
CA VAL A 882 -2.24 6.24 19.87
C VAL A 882 -0.90 6.59 19.25
N PHE A 883 -0.79 7.72 18.56
CA PHE A 883 0.43 8.12 17.89
C PHE A 883 1.56 8.49 18.87
N ALA A 884 1.24 9.26 19.91
CA ALA A 884 2.21 9.80 20.85
C ALA A 884 2.54 8.86 22.01
N LEU A 885 1.62 7.96 22.37
CA LEU A 885 1.74 7.07 23.53
C LEU A 885 1.82 5.58 23.15
N GLY A 886 1.48 5.23 21.91
CA GLY A 886 1.58 3.86 21.40
C GLY A 886 3.00 3.47 20.98
N ASN A 887 3.08 2.44 20.15
CA ASN A 887 4.33 1.90 19.62
C ASN A 887 4.68 2.40 18.20
N VAL A 888 3.95 3.38 17.67
CA VAL A 888 4.19 3.95 16.34
C VAL A 888 5.62 4.47 16.19
N PHE A 889 6.12 5.22 17.19
CA PHE A 889 7.46 5.79 17.15
C PHE A 889 8.57 4.76 17.40
N PRO A 890 8.51 3.90 18.45
CA PRO A 890 9.43 2.78 18.59
C PRO A 890 9.47 1.86 17.36
N GLY A 891 8.31 1.53 16.79
CA GLY A 891 8.18 0.74 15.56
C GLY A 891 8.82 1.43 14.35
N ALA A 892 8.58 2.73 14.16
CA ALA A 892 9.20 3.50 13.09
C ALA A 892 10.73 3.56 13.21
N LEU A 893 11.26 3.70 14.43
CA LEU A 893 12.71 3.67 14.66
C LEU A 893 13.30 2.26 14.51
N ASN A 894 12.55 1.22 14.86
CA ASN A 894 12.99 -0.16 14.62
C ASN A 894 12.99 -0.50 13.12
N ALA A 895 12.05 0.05 12.34
CA ALA A 895 11.97 -0.11 10.89
C ALA A 895 12.81 0.91 10.08
N TYR A 896 13.43 1.88 10.74
CA TYR A 896 14.25 2.91 10.08
C TYR A 896 15.41 2.28 9.28
N ASP A 897 15.46 2.53 7.98
CA ASP A 897 16.60 2.16 7.16
C ASP A 897 17.73 3.19 7.30
N SER A 898 18.85 2.76 7.90
CA SER A 898 20.03 3.59 8.09
C SER A 898 20.69 4.04 6.80
N GLY A 899 20.28 3.56 5.61
CA GLY A 899 20.66 4.14 4.33
C GLY A 899 20.10 5.54 4.08
N ASN A 900 19.05 5.94 4.82
CA ASN A 900 18.42 7.26 4.72
C ASN A 900 18.81 8.17 5.90
N PRO A 901 18.84 9.51 5.76
CA PRO A 901 19.01 10.41 6.89
C PRO A 901 17.85 10.35 7.89
N LEU A 902 18.16 10.18 9.17
CA LEU A 902 17.17 10.00 10.25
C LEU A 902 16.17 11.17 10.34
N LYS A 903 16.64 12.40 10.11
CA LYS A 903 15.79 13.61 10.07
C LYS A 903 14.65 13.51 9.05
N LEU A 904 14.88 12.85 7.90
CA LEU A 904 13.86 12.68 6.86
C LEU A 904 12.84 11.63 7.28
N THR A 905 13.26 10.58 7.99
CA THR A 905 12.35 9.60 8.58
C THR A 905 11.44 10.24 9.63
N TYR A 906 11.97 11.04 10.55
CA TYR A 906 11.14 11.78 11.51
C TYR A 906 10.16 12.73 10.83
N ALA A 907 10.61 13.44 9.79
CA ALA A 907 9.74 14.32 9.04
C ALA A 907 8.64 13.54 8.30
N GLY A 908 8.95 12.38 7.70
CA GLY A 908 7.96 11.49 7.09
C GLY A 908 6.93 10.97 8.09
N VAL A 909 7.37 10.53 9.27
CA VAL A 909 6.49 10.12 10.39
C VAL A 909 5.60 11.29 10.84
N ALA A 910 6.14 12.51 10.93
CA ALA A 910 5.36 13.70 11.27
C ALA A 910 4.32 14.06 10.18
N ILE A 911 4.64 13.88 8.90
CA ILE A 911 3.70 14.06 7.79
C ILE A 911 2.55 13.04 7.88
N ILE A 912 2.87 11.77 8.15
CA ILE A 912 1.86 10.72 8.37
C ILE A 912 0.95 11.09 9.55
N ALA A 913 1.52 11.58 10.65
CA ALA A 913 0.77 12.07 11.82
C ALA A 913 -0.19 13.21 11.44
N LEU A 914 0.34 14.20 10.72
CA LEU A 914 -0.36 15.42 10.33
C LEU A 914 -1.52 15.13 9.36
N LEU A 915 -1.32 14.20 8.42
CA LEU A 915 -2.33 13.85 7.41
C LEU A 915 -3.32 12.80 7.92
N GLY A 916 -2.88 11.85 8.74
CA GLY A 916 -3.74 10.82 9.30
C GLY A 916 -4.83 11.41 10.20
N ALA A 917 -4.49 12.40 11.02
CA ALA A 917 -5.44 13.01 11.96
C ALA A 917 -6.71 13.56 11.28
N PRO A 918 -6.65 14.48 10.30
CA PRO A 918 -7.85 14.98 9.62
C PRO A 918 -8.57 13.91 8.79
N LEU A 919 -7.86 12.90 8.26
CA LEU A 919 -8.50 11.80 7.52
C LEU A 919 -9.36 10.91 8.43
N TYR A 920 -8.85 10.52 9.61
CA TYR A 920 -9.62 9.76 10.59
C TYR A 920 -10.81 10.55 11.11
N VAL A 921 -10.59 11.82 11.49
CA VAL A 921 -11.64 12.73 11.98
C VAL A 921 -12.71 12.95 10.91
N GLY A 922 -12.30 13.23 9.67
CA GLY A 922 -13.19 13.44 8.53
C GLY A 922 -13.98 12.19 8.15
N GLY A 923 -13.35 11.02 8.16
CA GLY A 923 -14.00 9.73 7.91
C GLY A 923 -15.07 9.40 8.94
N ILE A 924 -14.77 9.57 10.23
CA ILE A 924 -15.75 9.39 11.31
C ILE A 924 -16.89 10.39 11.20
N ALA A 925 -16.60 11.66 10.92
CA ALA A 925 -17.61 12.68 10.72
C ALA A 925 -18.53 12.34 9.53
N LEU A 926 -17.97 11.84 8.43
CA LEU A 926 -18.73 11.40 7.26
C LEU A 926 -19.64 10.21 7.58
N LEU A 927 -19.15 9.20 8.32
CA LEU A 927 -19.96 8.06 8.73
C LEU A 927 -21.14 8.48 9.60
N PHE A 928 -20.92 9.33 10.61
CA PHE A 928 -22.01 9.86 11.43
C PHE A 928 -22.96 10.76 10.63
N GLY A 929 -22.45 11.54 9.68
CA GLY A 929 -23.29 12.34 8.78
C GLY A 929 -24.19 11.48 7.88
N MET A 930 -23.64 10.40 7.32
CA MET A 930 -24.40 9.41 6.55
C MET A 930 -25.42 8.67 7.43
N ALA A 931 -25.02 8.24 8.63
CA ALA A 931 -25.91 7.62 9.60
C ALA A 931 -27.09 8.53 9.94
N TRP A 932 -26.83 9.82 10.22
CA TRP A 932 -27.87 10.80 10.50
C TRP A 932 -28.83 10.97 9.32
N TYR A 933 -28.28 11.13 8.11
CA TYR A 933 -29.08 11.29 6.89
C TYR A 933 -30.02 10.09 6.65
N PHE A 934 -29.47 8.88 6.66
CA PHE A 934 -30.26 7.68 6.43
C PHE A 934 -31.24 7.42 7.58
N GLY A 935 -30.85 7.71 8.81
CA GLY A 935 -31.70 7.54 9.99
C GLY A 935 -32.89 8.49 9.98
N SER A 936 -32.66 9.76 9.65
CA SER A 936 -33.72 10.77 9.54
C SER A 936 -34.76 10.37 8.49
N ARG A 937 -34.29 9.78 7.37
CA ARG A 937 -35.17 9.26 6.32
C ARG A 937 -35.95 8.00 6.74
N ALA A 938 -35.34 7.13 7.54
CA ALA A 938 -35.96 5.87 7.96
C ALA A 938 -36.98 6.05 9.09
N TRP A 939 -36.70 6.93 10.06
CA TRP A 939 -37.46 7.03 11.31
C TRP A 939 -37.97 8.43 11.66
N GLY A 940 -37.57 9.47 10.94
CA GLY A 940 -37.90 10.87 11.27
C GLY A 940 -36.91 11.48 12.28
N GLU A 941 -36.78 12.81 12.25
CA GLU A 941 -35.78 13.55 13.03
C GLU A 941 -36.04 13.51 14.55
N GLU A 942 -37.30 13.58 14.98
CA GLU A 942 -37.72 13.54 16.40
C GLU A 942 -37.32 12.23 17.10
N ARG A 943 -37.10 11.16 16.33
CA ARG A 943 -36.77 9.83 16.85
C ARG A 943 -35.28 9.55 16.90
N LEU A 944 -34.42 10.48 16.48
CA LEU A 944 -32.97 10.27 16.48
C LEU A 944 -32.35 10.67 17.82
N PRO A 945 -31.83 9.72 18.61
CA PRO A 945 -31.19 10.02 19.88
C PRO A 945 -29.80 10.66 19.70
N GLY A 946 -29.42 11.52 20.64
CA GLY A 946 -28.09 12.14 20.74
C GLY A 946 -27.25 11.58 21.88
N TRP A 947 -26.01 12.07 22.02
CA TRP A 947 -25.10 11.69 23.12
C TRP A 947 -25.37 12.47 24.42
N SER A 948 -25.99 13.64 24.32
CA SER A 948 -26.23 14.58 25.42
C SER A 948 -27.65 15.15 25.36
N GLY A 949 -28.25 15.43 26.51
CA GLY A 949 -29.57 16.07 26.59
C GLY A 949 -30.74 15.11 26.35
N MET A 950 -30.53 13.80 26.54
CA MET A 950 -31.57 12.77 26.43
C MET A 950 -32.30 12.56 27.76
N PRO A 951 -33.52 11.97 27.78
CA PRO A 951 -34.22 11.63 29.02
C PRO A 951 -33.42 10.68 29.92
N ALA A 952 -33.66 10.73 31.23
CA ALA A 952 -32.96 9.91 32.23
C ALA A 952 -32.98 8.40 31.89
N ALA A 953 -34.10 7.89 31.36
CA ALA A 953 -34.25 6.52 30.91
C ALA A 953 -33.31 6.11 29.76
N PHE A 954 -32.93 7.04 28.88
CA PHE A 954 -31.96 6.78 27.81
C PHE A 954 -30.58 6.42 28.37
N TYR A 955 -30.13 7.15 29.38
CA TYR A 955 -28.83 6.91 30.03
C TYR A 955 -28.84 5.64 30.86
N ARG A 956 -29.94 5.36 31.57
CA ARG A 956 -30.16 4.07 32.24
C ARG A 956 -30.01 2.92 31.24
N ASP A 957 -30.70 3.01 30.11
CA ASP A 957 -30.66 1.95 29.10
C ASP A 957 -29.31 1.86 28.42
N ALA A 958 -28.64 2.99 28.13
CA ALA A 958 -27.28 3.00 27.58
C ALA A 958 -26.28 2.27 28.49
N LEU A 959 -26.40 2.45 29.82
CA LEU A 959 -25.61 1.74 30.81
C LEU A 959 -25.84 0.23 30.74
N TRP A 960 -27.10 -0.22 30.75
CA TRP A 960 -27.43 -1.65 30.69
C TRP A 960 -27.08 -2.29 29.34
N ILE A 961 -27.29 -1.57 28.22
CA ILE A 961 -26.88 -1.99 26.89
C ILE A 961 -25.36 -2.12 26.84
N GLY A 962 -24.64 -1.14 27.37
CA GLY A 962 -23.18 -1.14 27.42
C GLY A 962 -22.64 -2.31 28.23
N VAL A 963 -23.01 -2.42 29.50
CA VAL A 963 -22.46 -3.43 30.42
C VAL A 963 -22.96 -4.84 30.07
N GLY A 964 -24.28 -5.00 29.90
CA GLY A 964 -24.89 -6.29 29.57
C GLY A 964 -24.59 -6.75 28.15
N GLY A 965 -24.53 -5.82 27.18
CA GLY A 965 -24.17 -6.12 25.80
C GLY A 965 -22.69 -6.45 25.63
N ALA A 966 -21.78 -5.73 26.28
CA ALA A 966 -20.34 -6.05 26.26
C ALA A 966 -20.09 -7.43 26.86
N ALA A 967 -20.59 -7.69 28.08
CA ALA A 967 -20.43 -8.98 28.75
C ALA A 967 -21.11 -10.12 27.98
N GLY A 968 -22.31 -9.89 27.44
CA GLY A 968 -23.04 -10.87 26.64
C GLY A 968 -22.32 -11.22 25.34
N LEU A 969 -21.79 -10.23 24.61
CA LEU A 969 -21.03 -10.46 23.38
C LEU A 969 -19.70 -11.16 23.67
N PHE A 970 -18.98 -10.71 24.69
CA PHE A 970 -17.71 -11.31 25.10
C PHE A 970 -17.90 -12.77 25.56
N GLY A 971 -18.90 -13.04 26.39
CA GLY A 971 -19.24 -14.40 26.81
C GLY A 971 -19.72 -15.30 25.67
N LEU A 972 -20.44 -14.74 24.68
CA LEU A 972 -20.81 -15.46 23.46
C LEU A 972 -19.59 -15.81 22.60
N GLU A 973 -18.63 -14.91 22.45
CA GLU A 973 -17.38 -15.20 21.72
C GLU A 973 -16.59 -16.35 22.37
N HIS A 974 -16.48 -16.35 23.71
CA HIS A 974 -15.84 -17.43 24.47
C HIS A 974 -16.61 -18.74 24.35
N LEU A 975 -17.94 -18.69 24.39
CA LEU A 975 -18.79 -19.86 24.18
C LEU A 975 -18.62 -20.43 22.77
N LEU A 976 -18.57 -19.58 21.74
CA LEU A 976 -18.37 -20.02 20.35
C LEU A 976 -16.95 -20.57 20.14
N ALA A 977 -15.94 -20.00 20.80
CA ALA A 977 -14.57 -20.52 20.79
C ALA A 977 -14.50 -21.90 21.48
N ALA A 978 -15.05 -22.04 22.68
CA ALA A 978 -15.10 -23.34 23.36
C ALA A 978 -15.93 -24.39 22.59
N ALA A 979 -17.01 -23.97 21.93
CA ALA A 979 -17.78 -24.84 21.04
C ALA A 979 -16.96 -25.28 19.81
N SER A 980 -16.08 -24.41 19.30
CA SER A 980 -15.21 -24.75 18.16
C SER A 980 -14.19 -25.85 18.50
N GLU A 981 -13.75 -25.96 19.75
CA GLU A 981 -12.88 -27.06 20.20
C GLU A 981 -13.58 -28.44 20.10
N HIS A 982 -14.91 -28.48 20.21
CA HIS A 982 -15.70 -29.71 20.08
C HIS A 982 -16.02 -30.05 18.61
N TRP A 983 -15.73 -29.13 17.69
CA TRP A 983 -15.78 -29.33 16.24
C TRP A 983 -14.43 -28.92 15.64
N PRO A 984 -13.35 -29.69 15.90
CA PRO A 984 -12.02 -29.31 15.43
C PRO A 984 -11.99 -29.33 13.91
N THR A 985 -11.43 -28.28 13.33
CA THR A 985 -11.19 -28.15 11.91
C THR A 985 -9.72 -27.82 11.66
N VAL A 986 -9.27 -28.08 10.43
CA VAL A 986 -7.94 -27.70 9.94
C VAL A 986 -8.01 -26.22 9.60
N HIS A 987 -7.22 -25.39 10.29
CA HIS A 987 -7.09 -23.98 9.95
C HIS A 987 -6.01 -23.80 8.90
N ARG A 988 -5.98 -22.63 8.27
CA ARG A 988 -4.90 -22.29 7.32
C ARG A 988 -3.61 -21.94 8.04
N THR A 989 -3.75 -21.17 9.11
CA THR A 989 -2.67 -20.58 9.91
C THR A 989 -3.23 -20.27 11.29
N LEU A 990 -2.39 -20.27 12.31
CA LEU A 990 -2.75 -19.95 13.67
C LEU A 990 -1.80 -18.89 14.26
N GLY A 991 -2.25 -17.65 14.39
CA GLY A 991 -1.44 -16.59 14.98
C GLY A 991 -1.22 -16.74 16.50
N ALA A 992 -0.11 -16.23 17.01
CA ALA A 992 0.12 -16.08 18.45
C ALA A 992 -0.61 -14.85 19.01
N SER A 993 -1.11 -14.97 20.25
CA SER A 993 -1.87 -13.93 20.96
C SER A 993 -0.98 -13.18 21.96
N PHE A 994 0.19 -12.72 21.53
CA PHE A 994 1.16 -12.04 22.39
C PHE A 994 0.87 -10.56 22.66
N GLY A 995 -0.25 -10.01 22.21
CA GLY A 995 -0.56 -8.59 22.44
C GLY A 995 0.13 -7.60 21.48
N GLU A 996 -0.44 -6.40 21.35
CA GLU A 996 0.05 -5.37 20.40
C GLU A 996 0.67 -4.13 21.07
N ASP A 997 0.44 -3.92 22.38
CA ASP A 997 0.78 -2.65 23.08
C ASP A 997 1.86 -2.80 24.17
N PHE A 998 2.56 -3.93 24.25
CA PHE A 998 3.59 -4.13 25.28
C PHE A 998 4.79 -3.19 25.14
N ASP A 999 5.14 -2.80 23.93
CA ASP A 999 6.20 -1.84 23.60
C ASP A 999 5.71 -0.40 23.39
N ALA A 1000 4.44 -0.13 23.72
CA ALA A 1000 3.91 1.22 23.75
C ALA A 1000 4.62 2.08 24.81
N ILE A 1001 4.81 3.37 24.51
CA ILE A 1001 5.41 4.34 25.45
C ILE A 1001 4.61 4.41 26.76
N LEU A 1002 3.28 4.42 26.65
CA LEU A 1002 2.34 4.32 27.77
C LEU A 1002 1.14 3.44 27.37
N PRO A 1003 1.18 2.12 27.64
CA PRO A 1003 0.17 1.16 27.18
C PRO A 1003 -1.27 1.57 27.50
N PHE A 1004 -1.54 2.08 28.72
CA PHE A 1004 -2.87 2.58 29.08
C PHE A 1004 -3.37 3.68 28.14
N GLY A 1005 -2.52 4.66 27.81
CA GLY A 1005 -2.88 5.78 26.96
C GLY A 1005 -3.11 5.36 25.50
N ALA A 1006 -2.30 4.43 25.01
CA ALA A 1006 -2.44 3.83 23.69
C ALA A 1006 -3.75 3.03 23.57
N ILE A 1007 -4.01 2.14 24.54
CA ILE A 1007 -5.26 1.35 24.61
C ILE A 1007 -6.46 2.28 24.67
N LEU A 1008 -6.47 3.28 25.56
CA LEU A 1008 -7.58 4.22 25.69
C LEU A 1008 -7.83 5.01 24.40
N GLY A 1009 -6.77 5.53 23.77
CA GLY A 1009 -6.87 6.26 22.50
C GLY A 1009 -7.40 5.36 21.38
N GLY A 1010 -6.89 4.14 21.29
CA GLY A 1010 -7.31 3.12 20.34
C GLY A 1010 -8.75 2.68 20.55
N THR A 1011 -9.20 2.55 21.81
CA THR A 1011 -10.60 2.29 22.17
C THR A 1011 -11.48 3.43 21.66
N VAL A 1012 -11.19 4.69 21.98
CA VAL A 1012 -12.03 5.83 21.56
C VAL A 1012 -12.17 5.87 20.03
N LEU A 1013 -11.06 5.70 19.31
CA LEU A 1013 -11.05 5.65 17.85
C LEU A 1013 -11.88 4.50 17.29
N ARG A 1014 -11.61 3.26 17.72
CA ARG A 1014 -12.30 2.06 17.25
C ARG A 1014 -13.78 2.13 17.58
N SER A 1015 -14.14 2.54 18.79
CA SER A 1015 -15.54 2.67 19.23
C SER A 1015 -16.30 3.71 18.42
N LEU A 1016 -15.72 4.89 18.15
CA LEU A 1016 -16.33 5.90 17.28
C LEU A 1016 -16.52 5.37 15.85
N LEU A 1017 -15.50 4.72 15.29
CA LEU A 1017 -15.54 4.16 13.95
C LEU A 1017 -16.62 3.08 13.81
N TYR A 1018 -16.60 2.05 14.66
CA TYR A 1018 -17.56 0.95 14.60
C TYR A 1018 -18.98 1.40 14.94
N THR A 1019 -19.17 2.31 15.90
CA THR A 1019 -20.49 2.89 16.15
C THR A 1019 -21.01 3.67 14.94
N GLY A 1020 -20.16 4.49 14.30
CA GLY A 1020 -20.51 5.20 13.08
C GLY A 1020 -20.86 4.25 11.93
N LEU A 1021 -20.09 3.17 11.76
CA LEU A 1021 -20.31 2.14 10.74
C LEU A 1021 -21.62 1.39 10.96
N VAL A 1022 -21.85 0.88 12.17
CA VAL A 1022 -23.09 0.16 12.53
C VAL A 1022 -24.30 1.06 12.33
N ALA A 1023 -24.23 2.31 12.79
CA ALA A 1023 -25.31 3.28 12.62
C ALA A 1023 -25.56 3.61 11.14
N ALA A 1024 -24.52 3.82 10.33
CA ALA A 1024 -24.65 4.11 8.92
C ALA A 1024 -25.26 2.95 8.13
N VAL A 1025 -24.74 1.73 8.34
CA VAL A 1025 -25.22 0.52 7.66
C VAL A 1025 -26.66 0.20 8.06
N ALA A 1026 -26.97 0.16 9.36
CA ALA A 1026 -28.32 -0.15 9.83
C ALA A 1026 -29.35 0.86 9.32
N SER A 1027 -28.99 2.14 9.32
CA SER A 1027 -29.84 3.23 8.80
C SER A 1027 -30.02 3.15 7.29
N PHE A 1028 -28.95 2.88 6.53
CA PHE A 1028 -29.02 2.72 5.08
C PHE A 1028 -29.95 1.56 4.68
N LEU A 1029 -29.78 0.39 5.31
CA LEU A 1029 -30.60 -0.80 5.06
C LEU A 1029 -32.07 -0.55 5.42
N ALA A 1030 -32.34 0.13 6.53
CA ALA A 1030 -33.71 0.49 6.93
C ALA A 1030 -34.36 1.47 5.96
N ALA A 1031 -33.61 2.48 5.49
CA ALA A 1031 -34.13 3.54 4.63
C ALA A 1031 -34.36 3.09 3.17
N HIS A 1032 -33.50 2.24 2.62
CA HIS A 1032 -33.46 1.95 1.18
C HIS A 1032 -33.73 0.50 0.79
N VAL A 1033 -33.50 -0.46 1.68
CA VAL A 1033 -33.69 -1.89 1.37
C VAL A 1033 -35.01 -2.34 1.99
N ARG A 1034 -36.12 -2.26 1.26
CA ARG A 1034 -37.45 -2.68 1.77
C ARG A 1034 -37.75 -4.17 1.60
N GLN A 1035 -37.17 -4.80 0.59
CA GLN A 1035 -37.42 -6.22 0.27
C GLN A 1035 -36.74 -7.15 1.29
N THR A 1036 -37.51 -8.01 1.94
CA THR A 1036 -36.99 -8.96 2.95
C THR A 1036 -35.95 -9.91 2.36
N ALA A 1037 -36.18 -10.44 1.14
CA ALA A 1037 -35.24 -11.32 0.47
C ALA A 1037 -33.86 -10.65 0.27
N LEU A 1038 -33.84 -9.37 -0.13
CA LEU A 1038 -32.59 -8.62 -0.29
C LEU A 1038 -31.90 -8.35 1.04
N ARG A 1039 -32.64 -8.11 2.13
CA ARG A 1039 -32.05 -7.99 3.47
C ARG A 1039 -31.41 -9.30 3.94
N VAL A 1040 -32.06 -10.43 3.70
CA VAL A 1040 -31.51 -11.76 4.02
C VAL A 1040 -30.27 -12.04 3.17
N LEU A 1041 -30.30 -11.72 1.88
CA LEU A 1041 -29.14 -11.87 1.01
C LEU A 1041 -27.95 -11.03 1.47
N LEU A 1042 -28.16 -9.73 1.76
CA LEU A 1042 -27.11 -8.85 2.29
C LEU A 1042 -26.60 -9.31 3.66
N PHE A 1043 -27.47 -9.88 4.49
CA PHE A 1043 -27.07 -10.47 5.77
C PHE A 1043 -26.15 -11.68 5.57
N LEU A 1044 -26.52 -12.63 4.70
CA LEU A 1044 -25.70 -13.81 4.43
C LEU A 1044 -24.38 -13.44 3.73
N LEU A 1045 -24.41 -12.51 2.78
CA LEU A 1045 -23.19 -11.99 2.15
C LEU A 1045 -22.32 -11.23 3.15
N GLY A 1046 -22.92 -10.49 4.09
CA GLY A 1046 -22.20 -9.81 5.15
C GLY A 1046 -21.54 -10.78 6.13
N ALA A 1047 -22.23 -11.86 6.51
CA ALA A 1047 -21.65 -12.92 7.33
C ALA A 1047 -20.51 -13.63 6.59
N MET A 1048 -20.67 -13.91 5.29
CA MET A 1048 -19.62 -14.49 4.45
C MET A 1048 -18.43 -13.55 4.29
N ALA A 1049 -18.69 -12.25 4.14
CA ALA A 1049 -17.65 -11.22 4.05
C ALA A 1049 -16.81 -11.13 5.33
N LEU A 1050 -17.43 -11.34 6.49
CA LEU A 1050 -16.77 -11.35 7.80
C LEU A 1050 -15.96 -12.62 8.06
N THR A 1051 -16.32 -13.75 7.45
CA THR A 1051 -15.56 -15.02 7.58
C THR A 1051 -14.10 -14.88 7.16
N GLY A 1052 -13.79 -14.03 6.18
CA GLY A 1052 -12.41 -13.79 5.74
C GLY A 1052 -11.77 -14.96 5.00
N GLY A 1053 -10.43 -15.03 5.04
CA GLY A 1053 -9.61 -15.90 4.17
C GLY A 1053 -8.66 -16.88 4.82
N SER A 1054 -8.70 -17.00 6.15
CA SER A 1054 -7.84 -17.87 6.94
C SER A 1054 -8.41 -19.27 7.18
N TRP A 1055 -9.41 -19.69 6.40
CA TRP A 1055 -10.02 -21.01 6.55
C TRP A 1055 -9.18 -22.11 5.88
N GLY A 1056 -8.96 -23.24 6.54
CA GLY A 1056 -8.14 -24.34 6.01
C GLY A 1056 -8.90 -25.25 5.05
N GLY A 1057 -10.16 -25.59 5.34
CA GLY A 1057 -11.00 -26.45 4.51
C GLY A 1057 -12.48 -26.06 4.48
N ALA A 1058 -13.32 -26.85 3.78
CA ALA A 1058 -14.75 -26.58 3.68
C ALA A 1058 -15.49 -26.66 5.03
N ALA A 1059 -15.07 -27.56 5.93
CA ALA A 1059 -15.61 -27.68 7.27
C ALA A 1059 -15.26 -26.45 8.13
N ASP A 1060 -14.01 -25.98 8.06
CA ASP A 1060 -13.56 -24.76 8.74
C ASP A 1060 -14.31 -23.53 8.21
N LEU A 1061 -14.44 -23.40 6.88
CA LEU A 1061 -15.25 -22.35 6.26
C LEU A 1061 -16.70 -22.35 6.77
N ALA A 1062 -17.34 -23.53 6.84
CA ALA A 1062 -18.70 -23.65 7.34
C ALA A 1062 -18.82 -23.28 8.83
N GLN A 1063 -17.85 -23.70 9.64
CA GLN A 1063 -17.77 -23.37 11.06
C GLN A 1063 -17.58 -21.86 11.29
N GLN A 1064 -16.61 -21.25 10.61
CA GLN A 1064 -16.36 -19.80 10.70
C GLN A 1064 -17.55 -19.00 10.14
N PHE A 1065 -18.16 -19.44 9.05
CA PHE A 1065 -19.37 -18.81 8.52
C PHE A 1065 -20.53 -18.88 9.50
N LEU A 1066 -20.77 -20.05 10.11
CA LEU A 1066 -21.81 -20.21 11.14
C LEU A 1066 -21.54 -19.31 12.36
N ARG A 1067 -20.29 -19.23 12.82
CA ARG A 1067 -19.86 -18.31 13.88
C ARG A 1067 -20.23 -16.86 13.53
N HIS A 1068 -19.90 -16.41 12.32
CA HIS A 1068 -20.22 -15.04 11.88
C HIS A 1068 -21.72 -14.81 11.64
N VAL A 1069 -22.47 -15.82 11.19
CA VAL A 1069 -23.93 -15.76 11.12
C VAL A 1069 -24.53 -15.57 12.51
N ILE A 1070 -24.05 -16.28 13.53
CA ILE A 1070 -24.50 -16.12 14.91
C ILE A 1070 -24.16 -14.71 15.44
N LEU A 1071 -22.89 -14.29 15.32
CA LEU A 1071 -22.44 -12.98 15.79
C LEU A 1071 -23.16 -11.82 15.07
N LEU A 1072 -23.32 -11.91 13.75
CA LEU A 1072 -24.03 -10.90 12.97
C LEU A 1072 -25.53 -10.93 13.27
N SER A 1073 -26.12 -12.09 13.57
CA SER A 1073 -27.52 -12.19 14.02
C SER A 1073 -27.70 -11.46 15.36
N VAL A 1074 -26.80 -11.69 16.32
CA VAL A 1074 -26.82 -11.01 17.62
C VAL A 1074 -26.64 -9.51 17.45
N LEU A 1075 -25.74 -9.07 16.57
CA LEU A 1075 -25.56 -7.66 16.26
C LEU A 1075 -26.82 -7.06 15.60
N ALA A 1076 -27.38 -7.70 14.57
CA ALA A 1076 -28.53 -7.19 13.83
C ALA A 1076 -29.81 -7.15 14.69
N LEU A 1077 -30.07 -8.21 15.46
CA LEU A 1077 -31.19 -8.27 16.41
C LEU A 1077 -30.95 -7.32 17.60
N GLY A 1078 -29.71 -7.23 18.07
CA GLY A 1078 -29.29 -6.29 19.10
C GLY A 1078 -29.54 -4.85 18.68
N VAL A 1079 -29.10 -4.44 17.50
CA VAL A 1079 -29.36 -3.09 16.95
C VAL A 1079 -30.87 -2.82 16.85
N ARG A 1080 -31.65 -3.78 16.37
CA ARG A 1080 -33.09 -3.63 16.13
C ARG A 1080 -33.92 -3.56 17.42
N TYR A 1081 -33.67 -4.46 18.38
CA TYR A 1081 -34.56 -4.67 19.53
C TYR A 1081 -34.01 -4.13 20.84
N VAL A 1082 -32.67 -4.13 21.00
CA VAL A 1082 -31.97 -3.78 22.24
C VAL A 1082 -31.44 -2.35 22.16
N MET A 1083 -30.59 -2.05 21.18
CA MET A 1083 -29.99 -0.72 21.05
C MET A 1083 -31.05 0.31 20.66
N ARG A 1084 -31.94 0.01 19.70
CA ARG A 1084 -32.99 0.93 19.22
C ARG A 1084 -32.43 2.34 18.93
N PHE A 1085 -31.28 2.39 18.25
CA PHE A 1085 -30.50 3.60 18.00
C PHE A 1085 -29.87 4.29 19.23
N ASN A 1086 -29.81 3.67 20.40
CA ASN A 1086 -28.99 4.15 21.51
C ASN A 1086 -27.49 4.08 21.15
N ILE A 1087 -27.03 5.13 20.46
CA ILE A 1087 -25.66 5.26 19.92
C ILE A 1087 -24.63 5.22 21.06
N LEU A 1088 -24.98 5.77 22.23
CA LEU A 1088 -24.13 5.70 23.42
C LEU A 1088 -23.97 4.25 23.92
N GLY A 1089 -25.06 3.48 23.98
CA GLY A 1089 -25.00 2.05 24.31
C GLY A 1089 -24.13 1.25 23.32
N CYS A 1090 -24.24 1.52 22.02
CA CYS A 1090 -23.39 0.90 21.00
C CYS A 1090 -21.90 1.25 21.19
N PHE A 1091 -21.59 2.52 21.45
CA PHE A 1091 -20.25 2.99 21.76
C PHE A 1091 -19.69 2.30 23.01
N LEU A 1092 -20.49 2.16 24.06
CA LEU A 1092 -20.11 1.52 25.32
C LEU A 1092 -19.91 0.00 25.19
N ILE A 1093 -20.62 -0.69 24.29
CA ILE A 1093 -20.36 -2.11 24.02
C ILE A 1093 -18.95 -2.27 23.45
N VAL A 1094 -18.62 -1.54 22.38
CA VAL A 1094 -17.30 -1.63 21.73
C VAL A 1094 -16.20 -1.13 22.67
N SER A 1095 -16.45 -0.06 23.43
CA SER A 1095 -15.49 0.47 24.39
C SER A 1095 -15.25 -0.51 25.53
N GLY A 1096 -16.32 -1.09 26.07
CA GLY A 1096 -16.26 -2.04 27.17
C GLY A 1096 -15.49 -3.31 26.80
N THR A 1097 -15.77 -3.91 25.64
CA THR A 1097 -15.02 -5.10 25.19
C THR A 1097 -13.55 -4.80 24.94
N SER A 1098 -13.23 -3.68 24.29
CA SER A 1098 -11.84 -3.27 24.02
C SER A 1098 -11.05 -2.97 25.30
N LEU A 1099 -11.62 -2.21 26.24
CA LEU A 1099 -10.93 -1.85 27.48
C LEU A 1099 -10.79 -3.04 28.42
N LEU A 1100 -11.80 -3.91 28.52
CA LEU A 1100 -11.70 -5.12 29.35
C LEU A 1100 -10.65 -6.08 28.81
N GLY A 1101 -10.55 -6.26 27.49
CA GLY A 1101 -9.50 -7.04 26.85
C GLY A 1101 -8.10 -6.50 27.19
N GLY A 1102 -7.86 -5.21 26.94
CA GLY A 1102 -6.57 -4.57 27.25
C GLY A 1102 -6.24 -4.56 28.74
N ALA A 1103 -7.22 -4.40 29.62
CA ALA A 1103 -7.01 -4.52 31.06
C ALA A 1103 -6.63 -5.95 31.47
N ALA A 1104 -7.33 -6.96 30.94
CA ALA A 1104 -7.05 -8.37 31.26
C ALA A 1104 -5.64 -8.77 30.80
N GLU A 1105 -5.24 -8.35 29.61
CA GLU A 1105 -3.92 -8.61 29.03
C GLU A 1105 -2.79 -8.02 29.88
N LEU A 1106 -2.91 -6.75 30.28
CA LEU A 1106 -1.92 -6.06 31.09
C LEU A 1106 -1.87 -6.55 32.54
N LEU A 1107 -3.02 -6.88 33.14
CA LEU A 1107 -3.11 -7.40 34.51
C LEU A 1107 -2.61 -8.84 34.63
N ALA A 1108 -2.60 -9.60 33.53
CA ALA A 1108 -2.07 -10.96 33.49
C ALA A 1108 -0.53 -11.03 33.56
N GLN A 1109 0.16 -9.88 33.44
CA GLN A 1109 1.62 -9.80 33.47
C GLN A 1109 2.14 -9.65 34.91
N PRO A 1110 3.28 -10.29 35.26
CA PRO A 1110 3.85 -10.19 36.61
C PRO A 1110 4.52 -8.83 36.87
N ASP A 1111 5.06 -8.18 35.84
CA ASP A 1111 5.68 -6.87 35.97
C ASP A 1111 4.72 -5.80 36.52
N SER A 1112 5.28 -4.88 37.33
CA SER A 1112 4.50 -3.86 38.04
C SER A 1112 4.05 -2.71 37.12
N PHE A 1113 4.81 -2.38 36.07
CA PHE A 1113 4.46 -1.34 35.11
C PHE A 1113 3.25 -1.74 34.29
N TYR A 1114 3.20 -2.98 33.78
CA TYR A 1114 2.02 -3.47 33.06
C TYR A 1114 0.80 -3.57 33.96
N ARG A 1115 0.93 -4.09 35.20
CA ARG A 1115 -0.21 -4.11 36.15
C ARG A 1115 -0.73 -2.72 36.49
N ALA A 1116 0.15 -1.74 36.71
CA ALA A 1116 -0.25 -0.36 36.95
C ALA A 1116 -1.04 0.24 35.77
N ASN A 1117 -0.57 0.00 34.53
CA ASN A 1117 -1.30 0.39 33.32
C ASN A 1117 -2.64 -0.37 33.23
N GLY A 1118 -2.69 -1.66 33.55
CA GLY A 1118 -3.91 -2.46 33.59
C GLY A 1118 -4.94 -1.93 34.58
N TYR A 1119 -4.54 -1.52 35.78
CA TYR A 1119 -5.42 -0.84 36.74
C TYR A 1119 -5.90 0.52 36.23
N ALA A 1120 -5.05 1.27 35.50
CA ALA A 1120 -5.47 2.51 34.86
C ALA A 1120 -6.52 2.25 33.75
N VAL A 1121 -6.37 1.18 32.95
CA VAL A 1121 -7.38 0.77 31.97
C VAL A 1121 -8.68 0.39 32.67
N LEU A 1122 -8.64 -0.35 33.79
CA LEU A 1122 -9.83 -0.64 34.59
C LEU A 1122 -10.50 0.63 35.14
N LEU A 1123 -9.73 1.63 35.56
CA LEU A 1123 -10.29 2.92 35.96
C LEU A 1123 -11.01 3.59 34.78
N ALA A 1124 -10.45 3.53 33.57
CA ALA A 1124 -11.15 4.03 32.38
C ALA A 1124 -12.45 3.26 32.09
N VAL A 1125 -12.48 1.94 32.27
CA VAL A 1125 -13.73 1.15 32.21
C VAL A 1125 -14.77 1.73 33.18
N VAL A 1126 -14.39 1.93 34.44
CA VAL A 1126 -15.28 2.50 35.46
C VAL A 1126 -15.77 3.90 35.06
N LEU A 1127 -14.90 4.75 34.54
CA LEU A 1127 -15.26 6.11 34.11
C LEU A 1127 -16.23 6.13 32.92
N PHE A 1128 -16.01 5.27 31.93
CA PHE A 1128 -16.90 5.15 30.75
C PHE A 1128 -18.32 4.74 31.15
N PHE A 1129 -18.45 3.82 32.12
CA PHE A 1129 -19.75 3.38 32.62
C PHE A 1129 -20.33 4.30 33.72
N ALA A 1130 -19.51 5.03 34.46
CA ALA A 1130 -19.96 6.03 35.43
C ALA A 1130 -20.63 7.22 34.74
N TRP A 1131 -20.20 7.57 33.52
CA TRP A 1131 -20.79 8.67 32.75
C TRP A 1131 -22.32 8.55 32.55
N PRO A 1132 -22.87 7.48 31.93
CA PRO A 1132 -24.32 7.32 31.80
C PRO A 1132 -25.01 7.14 33.17
N LEU A 1133 -24.35 6.53 34.16
CA LEU A 1133 -24.91 6.39 35.51
C LEU A 1133 -25.15 7.75 36.17
N MET A 1134 -24.17 8.65 36.12
CA MET A 1134 -24.29 10.00 36.66
C MET A 1134 -25.34 10.82 35.90
N ALA A 1135 -25.36 10.72 34.57
CA ALA A 1135 -26.35 11.41 33.74
C ALA A 1135 -27.78 10.95 34.06
N TRP A 1136 -27.99 9.65 34.28
CA TRP A 1136 -29.26 9.09 34.73
C TRP A 1136 -29.69 9.67 36.09
N ARG A 1137 -28.81 9.62 37.11
CA ARG A 1137 -29.12 10.09 38.48
C ARG A 1137 -29.36 11.60 38.56
N MET A 1138 -28.66 12.40 37.76
CA MET A 1138 -28.87 13.85 37.69
C MET A 1138 -30.19 14.21 37.01
N GLY A 1139 -30.60 13.44 36.00
CA GLY A 1139 -31.90 13.59 35.34
C GLY A 1139 -33.07 13.36 36.30
N ASP A 1140 -32.98 12.32 37.13
CA ASP A 1140 -34.00 12.00 38.14
C ASP A 1140 -34.12 13.09 39.23
N ARG A 1141 -33.02 13.76 39.58
CA ARG A 1141 -33.05 14.89 40.53
C ARG A 1141 -33.68 16.14 39.94
N LYS A 1142 -33.46 16.43 38.66
CA LYS A 1142 -34.09 17.58 37.98
C LYS A 1142 -35.59 17.37 37.81
N SER A 1143 -36.04 16.16 37.50
CA SER A 1143 -37.48 15.85 37.43
C SER A 1143 -38.14 15.86 38.81
N ALA A 1144 -37.45 15.39 39.86
CA ALA A 1144 -37.93 15.48 41.24
C ALA A 1144 -38.00 16.93 41.75
N ALA A 1145 -37.02 17.77 41.41
CA ALA A 1145 -37.00 19.19 41.77
C ALA A 1145 -38.06 20.01 41.01
N SER A 1146 -38.33 19.71 39.73
CA SER A 1146 -39.42 20.36 38.99
C SER A 1146 -40.80 19.95 39.49
N ALA A 1147 -40.95 18.71 39.99
CA ALA A 1147 -42.19 18.25 40.62
C ALA A 1147 -42.43 18.87 42.01
N ALA A 1148 -41.36 19.25 42.73
CA ALA A 1148 -41.43 19.90 44.03
C ALA A 1148 -41.54 21.44 43.96
N GLY A 1149 -41.28 22.06 42.80
CA GLY A 1149 -41.26 23.51 42.59
C GLY A 1149 -42.53 24.12 41.99
N SER A 1150 -43.62 23.36 41.85
CA SER A 1150 -44.93 23.89 41.47
C SER A 1150 -45.69 24.25 42.75
N PRO A 1151 -45.85 25.54 43.11
CA PRO A 1151 -46.84 25.89 44.13
C PRO A 1151 -48.24 25.64 43.55
N LEU A 1152 -49.11 25.19 44.46
CA LEU A 1152 -50.54 24.88 44.27
C LEU A 1152 -51.30 25.79 43.31
#